data_AF-A0A2T0KG13-F1
#
_entry.id   AF-A0A2T0KG13-F1
#
_cell.length_a   1.000
_cell.length_b   1.000
_cell.length_c   1.000
_cell.angle_alpha   90.00
_cell.angle_beta   90.00
_cell.angle_gamma   90.00
#
_symmetry.space_group_name_H-M   'P 1'
#
loop_
_entity.id
_entity.type
_entity.pdbx_description
1 polymer ?
#
loop_
_entity_poly.entity_id
_entity_poly.type
_entity_poly.pdbx_seq_one_letter_code
_entity_poly.pdbx_strand_id
1 'polypeptide(L)'
;MLRRLLAATTVLVLTGGGLAAGTEPATAADPPGPYPAVGAGTTFLNKDSFVGGFNDPAWYRANIPFLEVPDRQIQDVYYYRWKTWKEHLVYTGPQYGWISSEFLNPVFYGAPYGGISAAAGHHINEGRWVRNSQYLDDYINYWLTGPGAGPKPAEEAVNPNTTDWGHEYSFWAASAVWNRYQINGDRAFVTAQQPALQRFYDRWNVQFNAALGLYWQVPVWDASELSAASYQSPDPYHGGAGYRPSINAYQYGDARAIAAIAVLNGDSATANTYNARAAALKTGMDARLWDPQRNFYFHVMRDQNPNLGKLDTREHIGFVPWMFNMPDANRSAAWAQVTDPQGFYSVYGPTTAERRSPQFMRDALSGCCRWNGPSWPYATSQVLSGLANLLQDYPAQPYADNADFVDLLRKYALTQYRNGVPYVAEAHHPDENRWIYDGNGHSEDYNHSTYVDNVISGLIGVDGRADNAVTIKPLAPSSWDYFLLENAPYHGHNLTVLWDRTGSRYGRGAGLKVYVDGVQTAAQPGLNPLTVNVGGPVTQPTGERVNIAANTQRHGNGATQPFASYTFTVDNAWRTIDGNIFENNVPQNTRWTTYSSPNATDHVGVDFGRPVTVDDVRLYFYDDGGGVRVPTSYELQYYTGTEWLTAATGASPLANGLTRHTFAPVTATRLRVVAPNRGGGVGWGLSELQVWSRPTFKIFNRHSGKLLAVSNASTANSAPVQQYGDTGTMDHRWELVDNGDGWFRIRNLNSDKVLGVAGMSTADSAQVVQFDDNGTADHLWLPVDAGNGNFKLLNRHSGKLLAVDSMSTADSANVQQYRDNNSNDQQWQLRPSVGR
;
A
#
# COMPACT_ATOMS: atom_id res chain seq x y z
N MET A 1 0.32 -43.87 57.93
CA MET A 1 1.80 -43.80 58.04
C MET A 1 2.21 -42.36 57.70
N LEU A 2 1.99 -41.36 58.59
CA LEU A 2 2.89 -40.78 59.64
C LEU A 2 4.25 -40.29 59.08
N ARG A 3 4.69 -39.01 59.19
CA ARG A 3 4.74 -38.05 60.34
C ARG A 3 4.70 -36.57 59.81
N ARG A 4 3.92 -35.60 60.35
CA ARG A 4 4.05 -34.70 61.56
C ARG A 4 5.36 -33.91 61.64
N LEU A 5 5.39 -32.56 61.78
CA LEU A 5 4.99 -31.65 62.90
C LEU A 5 4.68 -30.22 62.35
N LEU A 6 3.61 -29.48 62.69
CA LEU A 6 3.25 -28.69 63.90
C LEU A 6 4.33 -27.75 64.50
N ALA A 7 4.08 -26.44 64.40
CA ALA A 7 4.12 -25.50 65.54
C ALA A 7 3.26 -24.25 65.22
N ALA A 8 2.38 -23.90 66.15
CA ALA A 8 1.54 -22.71 66.14
C ALA A 8 1.90 -21.85 67.35
N THR A 9 1.94 -20.52 67.20
CA THR A 9 1.80 -19.59 68.33
C THR A 9 1.08 -18.31 67.90
N THR A 10 -0.03 -18.06 68.57
CA THR A 10 -0.96 -16.91 68.52
C THR A 10 -0.34 -15.63 69.05
N VAL A 11 -0.55 -14.45 68.41
CA VAL A 11 -0.60 -13.14 69.10
C VAL A 11 -1.51 -12.14 68.36
N LEU A 12 -2.58 -11.74 69.06
CA LEU A 12 -3.20 -10.42 69.21
C LEU A 12 -3.57 -9.55 67.98
N VAL A 13 -4.88 -9.36 67.84
CA VAL A 13 -5.52 -8.30 67.03
C VAL A 13 -5.22 -6.93 67.65
N LEU A 14 -4.59 -6.05 66.87
CA LEU A 14 -4.54 -4.60 67.10
C LEU A 14 -5.01 -3.92 65.81
N THR A 15 -6.14 -3.23 65.93
CA THR A 15 -6.76 -2.39 64.90
C THR A 15 -5.87 -1.18 64.59
N GLY A 16 -5.41 -1.06 63.35
CA GLY A 16 -4.73 0.13 62.81
C GLY A 16 -5.14 0.33 61.36
N GLY A 17 -5.71 1.49 61.05
CA GLY A 17 -6.30 1.82 59.75
C GLY A 17 -5.34 1.64 58.58
N GLY A 18 -5.78 0.88 57.58
CA GLY A 18 -5.13 0.80 56.27
C GLY A 18 -5.48 2.04 55.46
N LEU A 19 -4.48 2.89 55.25
CA LEU A 19 -4.44 3.83 54.14
C LEU A 19 -4.69 3.06 52.84
N ALA A 20 -5.62 3.55 52.02
CA ALA A 20 -5.84 3.04 50.68
C ALA A 20 -4.50 3.04 49.92
N ALA A 21 -4.05 1.85 49.52
CA ALA A 21 -2.98 1.73 48.56
C ALA A 21 -3.44 2.41 47.28
N GLY A 22 -2.83 3.54 46.94
CA GLY A 22 -2.97 4.16 45.65
C GLY A 22 -2.63 3.13 44.58
N THR A 23 -3.51 3.01 43.59
CA THR A 23 -3.21 2.30 42.35
C THR A 23 -1.93 2.88 41.78
N GLU A 24 -0.87 2.07 41.70
CA GLU A 24 0.33 2.43 40.94
C GLU A 24 -0.09 2.85 39.52
N PRO A 25 0.46 3.95 38.97
CA PRO A 25 0.22 4.28 37.58
C PRO A 25 0.70 3.12 36.72
N ALA A 26 -0.14 2.66 35.79
CA ALA A 26 0.21 1.62 34.85
C ALA A 26 1.58 1.93 34.21
N THR A 27 2.56 1.05 34.40
CA THR A 27 3.83 1.11 33.68
C THR A 27 3.53 1.20 32.19
N ALA A 28 4.00 2.25 31.52
CA ALA A 28 3.79 2.42 30.09
C ALA A 28 4.25 1.14 29.38
N ALA A 29 3.31 0.44 28.74
CA ALA A 29 3.63 -0.78 28.00
C ALA A 29 4.63 -0.46 26.87
N ASP A 30 5.57 -1.37 26.63
CA ASP A 30 6.55 -1.22 25.55
C ASP A 30 5.84 -0.99 24.20
N PRO A 31 6.44 -0.17 23.30
CA PRO A 31 5.90 0.01 21.96
C PRO A 31 5.72 -1.34 21.23
N PRO A 32 4.60 -1.56 20.52
CA PRO A 32 4.35 -2.81 19.80
C PRO A 32 5.46 -3.08 18.78
N GLY A 33 5.66 -4.35 18.41
CA GLY A 33 6.63 -4.73 17.37
C GLY A 33 6.40 -3.99 16.04
N PRO A 34 7.43 -3.83 15.19
CA PRO A 34 7.31 -3.08 13.94
C PRO A 34 6.42 -3.76 12.88
N TYR A 35 6.12 -5.05 13.04
CA TYR A 35 5.41 -5.89 12.07
C TYR A 35 4.22 -6.62 12.70
N PRO A 36 3.17 -6.93 11.92
CA PRO A 36 2.00 -7.63 12.43
C PRO A 36 2.35 -9.04 12.94
N ALA A 37 1.58 -9.52 13.91
CA ALA A 37 1.64 -10.92 14.30
C ALA A 37 1.07 -11.80 13.17
N VAL A 38 1.75 -12.91 12.85
CA VAL A 38 1.23 -13.86 11.85
C VAL A 38 0.03 -14.63 12.41
N GLY A 39 0.01 -14.96 13.70
CA GLY A 39 -1.03 -15.79 14.31
C GLY A 39 -0.83 -17.29 14.07
N ALA A 40 -1.89 -18.09 14.29
CA ALA A 40 -1.87 -19.53 14.09
C ALA A 40 -1.78 -19.89 12.60
N GLY A 41 -0.95 -20.86 12.23
CA GLY A 41 -0.71 -21.25 10.84
C GLY A 41 0.09 -22.55 10.75
N THR A 42 0.42 -22.99 9.54
CA THR A 42 1.28 -24.16 9.33
C THR A 42 2.77 -23.77 9.42
N THR A 43 3.62 -24.78 9.62
CA THR A 43 5.09 -24.66 9.75
C THR A 43 5.81 -25.76 8.96
N PHE A 44 5.33 -26.04 7.74
CA PHE A 44 5.87 -27.08 6.87
C PHE A 44 7.17 -26.66 6.19
N LEU A 45 7.36 -25.36 5.95
CA LEU A 45 8.58 -24.82 5.35
C LEU A 45 9.55 -24.27 6.40
N ASN A 46 10.85 -24.49 6.18
CA ASN A 46 11.89 -23.73 6.85
C ASN A 46 11.99 -22.33 6.22
N LYS A 47 11.25 -21.36 6.75
CA LYS A 47 11.17 -19.99 6.19
C LYS A 47 12.53 -19.32 6.04
N ASP A 48 13.48 -19.61 6.92
CA ASP A 48 14.81 -19.00 6.89
C ASP A 48 15.64 -19.44 5.67
N SER A 49 15.35 -20.58 5.05
CA SER A 49 16.04 -20.98 3.81
C SER A 49 15.70 -20.12 2.61
N PHE A 50 14.64 -19.32 2.68
CA PHE A 50 14.18 -18.46 1.59
C PHE A 50 14.56 -17.00 1.79
N VAL A 51 14.43 -16.49 3.03
CA VAL A 51 14.59 -15.06 3.32
C VAL A 51 15.71 -14.76 4.30
N GLY A 52 16.42 -15.77 4.83
CA GLY A 52 17.45 -15.56 5.87
C GLY A 52 18.63 -14.69 5.42
N GLY A 53 18.88 -14.59 4.11
CA GLY A 53 19.89 -13.70 3.52
C GLY A 53 19.38 -12.31 3.15
N PHE A 54 18.10 -11.99 3.40
CA PHE A 54 17.55 -10.66 3.15
C PHE A 54 17.89 -9.73 4.33
N ASN A 55 17.93 -8.42 4.10
CA ASN A 55 18.42 -7.49 5.12
C ASN A 55 17.47 -7.32 6.31
N ASP A 56 16.19 -7.58 6.10
CA ASP A 56 15.19 -7.54 7.16
C ASP A 56 14.22 -8.73 7.01
N PRO A 57 14.69 -9.94 7.37
CA PRO A 57 13.95 -11.18 7.20
C PRO A 57 12.70 -11.24 8.08
N ALA A 58 12.64 -10.43 9.15
CA ALA A 58 11.49 -10.35 10.03
C ALA A 58 10.27 -9.75 9.33
N TRP A 59 10.46 -8.73 8.48
CA TRP A 59 9.36 -8.16 7.68
C TRP A 59 8.75 -9.22 6.77
N TYR A 60 9.59 -9.98 6.05
CA TYR A 60 9.11 -11.00 5.10
C TYR A 60 8.34 -12.10 5.85
N ARG A 61 8.89 -12.62 6.96
CA ARG A 61 8.19 -13.62 7.78
C ARG A 61 6.82 -13.15 8.29
N ALA A 62 6.69 -11.87 8.59
CA ALA A 62 5.45 -11.28 9.08
C ALA A 62 4.43 -10.97 7.97
N ASN A 63 4.90 -10.67 6.75
CA ASN A 63 4.06 -10.08 5.71
C ASN A 63 3.71 -11.01 4.55
N ILE A 64 4.66 -11.81 4.05
CA ILE A 64 4.49 -12.51 2.77
C ILE A 64 4.03 -13.96 2.94
N PRO A 65 3.32 -14.53 1.96
CA PRO A 65 3.14 -15.98 1.83
C PRO A 65 4.45 -16.66 1.44
N PHE A 66 4.73 -17.85 1.97
CA PHE A 66 5.91 -18.63 1.59
C PHE A 66 5.56 -19.66 0.52
N LEU A 67 6.40 -19.77 -0.52
CA LEU A 67 6.15 -20.61 -1.67
C LEU A 67 7.27 -21.62 -1.87
N GLU A 68 6.91 -22.88 -2.06
CA GLU A 68 7.81 -23.90 -2.59
C GLU A 68 7.19 -24.57 -3.81
N VAL A 69 7.92 -24.55 -4.94
CA VAL A 69 7.51 -25.19 -6.21
C VAL A 69 8.69 -25.97 -6.81
N PRO A 70 8.46 -26.96 -7.69
CA PRO A 70 9.53 -27.70 -8.35
C PRO A 70 10.30 -26.86 -9.39
N ASP A 71 9.70 -25.77 -9.86
CA ASP A 71 10.34 -24.85 -10.80
C ASP A 71 11.17 -23.78 -10.06
N ARG A 72 12.50 -23.94 -10.09
CA ARG A 72 13.39 -23.08 -9.33
C ARG A 72 13.38 -21.62 -9.81
N GLN A 73 13.23 -21.38 -11.11
CA GLN A 73 13.22 -20.02 -11.64
C GLN A 73 11.96 -19.27 -11.19
N ILE A 74 10.80 -19.94 -11.22
CA ILE A 74 9.57 -19.35 -10.69
C ILE A 74 9.73 -18.98 -9.21
N GLN A 75 10.32 -19.90 -8.42
CA GLN A 75 10.50 -19.67 -6.99
C GLN A 75 11.50 -18.54 -6.69
N ASP A 76 12.64 -18.49 -7.39
CA ASP A 76 13.65 -17.46 -7.16
C ASP A 76 13.13 -16.06 -7.49
N VAL A 77 12.41 -15.94 -8.63
CA VAL A 77 11.77 -14.68 -9.01
C VAL A 77 10.64 -14.30 -8.04
N TYR A 78 9.87 -15.26 -7.52
CA TYR A 78 8.83 -15.00 -6.51
C TYR A 78 9.39 -14.29 -5.27
N TYR A 79 10.50 -14.78 -4.71
CA TYR A 79 11.12 -14.15 -3.54
C TYR A 79 11.85 -12.84 -3.88
N TYR A 80 12.45 -12.75 -5.06
CA TYR A 80 13.02 -11.49 -5.55
C TYR A 80 11.95 -10.40 -5.72
N ARG A 81 10.78 -10.74 -6.27
CA ARG A 81 9.70 -9.78 -6.49
C ARG A 81 9.02 -9.29 -5.21
N TRP A 82 9.02 -10.09 -4.16
CA TRP A 82 8.65 -9.60 -2.83
C TRP A 82 9.61 -8.55 -2.29
N LYS A 83 10.89 -8.73 -2.59
CA LYS A 83 11.95 -7.83 -2.17
C LYS A 83 11.91 -6.52 -2.95
N THR A 84 11.73 -6.57 -4.27
CA THR A 84 11.50 -5.34 -5.05
C THR A 84 10.26 -4.61 -4.55
N TRP A 85 9.12 -5.29 -4.38
CA TRP A 85 7.90 -4.65 -3.87
C TRP A 85 8.11 -3.94 -2.52
N LYS A 86 8.89 -4.54 -1.61
CA LYS A 86 9.24 -3.92 -0.32
C LYS A 86 10.14 -2.69 -0.49
N GLU A 87 11.14 -2.73 -1.36
CA GLU A 87 12.04 -1.59 -1.64
C GLU A 87 11.28 -0.38 -2.21
N HIS A 88 10.12 -0.60 -2.83
CA HIS A 88 9.22 0.44 -3.33
C HIS A 88 8.25 1.01 -2.29
N LEU A 89 8.28 0.53 -1.04
CA LEU A 89 7.51 1.15 0.04
C LEU A 89 8.17 2.46 0.49
N VAL A 90 7.46 3.56 0.30
CA VAL A 90 7.90 4.90 0.71
C VAL A 90 6.94 5.46 1.75
N TYR A 91 7.45 5.75 2.95
CA TYR A 91 6.65 6.43 3.98
C TYR A 91 6.67 7.94 3.74
N THR A 92 5.57 8.47 3.22
CA THR A 92 5.46 9.88 2.80
C THR A 92 5.42 10.85 3.97
N GLY A 93 4.93 10.39 5.13
CA GLY A 93 4.77 11.16 6.34
C GLY A 93 3.48 10.77 7.06
N PRO A 94 3.27 11.23 8.31
CA PRO A 94 2.12 10.82 9.10
C PRO A 94 0.75 11.21 8.54
N GLN A 95 0.69 12.14 7.60
CA GLN A 95 -0.56 12.61 7.00
C GLN A 95 -1.11 11.62 5.97
N TYR A 96 -0.23 11.01 5.17
CA TYR A 96 -0.63 10.18 4.04
C TYR A 96 -0.07 8.76 4.12
N GLY A 97 0.80 8.49 5.09
CA GLY A 97 1.33 7.17 5.38
C GLY A 97 2.19 6.62 4.25
N TRP A 98 1.96 5.36 3.89
CA TRP A 98 2.74 4.65 2.87
C TRP A 98 2.21 4.87 1.44
N ILE A 99 3.15 4.92 0.49
CA ILE A 99 2.88 4.67 -0.93
C ILE A 99 3.76 3.54 -1.45
N SER A 100 3.36 2.97 -2.60
CA SER A 100 4.22 2.14 -3.44
C SER A 100 4.70 2.97 -4.63
N SER A 101 6.00 3.23 -4.72
CA SER A 101 6.59 3.91 -5.89
C SER A 101 6.69 2.94 -7.08
N GLU A 102 6.81 3.50 -8.29
CA GLU A 102 7.04 2.76 -9.53
C GLU A 102 8.53 2.68 -9.86
N PHE A 103 9.20 3.85 -9.82
CA PHE A 103 10.65 3.96 -9.81
C PHE A 103 11.16 4.09 -8.38
N LEU A 104 12.34 3.53 -8.11
CA LEU A 104 13.02 3.66 -6.82
C LEU A 104 13.30 5.13 -6.47
N ASN A 105 13.62 5.95 -7.47
CA ASN A 105 13.77 7.40 -7.33
C ASN A 105 12.57 8.13 -7.95
N PRO A 106 12.04 9.17 -7.29
CA PRO A 106 11.03 10.02 -7.89
C PRO A 106 11.51 10.64 -9.21
N VAL A 107 10.64 10.61 -10.22
CA VAL A 107 10.84 11.21 -11.54
C VAL A 107 10.01 12.49 -11.68
N PHE A 108 10.36 13.36 -12.63
CA PHE A 108 9.78 14.71 -12.71
C PHE A 108 8.28 14.75 -13.05
N TYR A 109 7.78 13.71 -13.71
CA TYR A 109 6.35 13.52 -14.04
C TYR A 109 5.60 12.72 -12.96
N GLY A 110 6.24 12.45 -11.82
CA GLY A 110 5.56 11.83 -10.70
C GLY A 110 4.65 12.80 -9.95
N ALA A 111 3.55 12.28 -9.44
CA ALA A 111 2.71 12.95 -8.47
C ALA A 111 3.50 13.30 -7.19
N PRO A 112 2.97 14.18 -6.30
CA PRO A 112 3.62 14.50 -5.04
C PRO A 112 4.06 13.22 -4.30
N TYR A 113 5.23 13.26 -3.66
CA TYR A 113 5.85 12.09 -3.01
C TYR A 113 6.42 11.01 -3.96
N GLY A 114 6.37 11.22 -5.28
CA GLY A 114 6.92 10.30 -6.28
C GLY A 114 5.98 9.18 -6.74
N GLY A 115 4.67 9.31 -6.46
CA GLY A 115 3.67 8.35 -6.92
C GLY A 115 3.44 8.45 -8.44
N ILE A 116 3.26 7.32 -9.12
CA ILE A 116 2.89 7.25 -10.54
C ILE A 116 1.70 6.30 -10.70
N SER A 117 0.67 6.74 -11.42
CA SER A 117 -0.60 5.98 -11.50
C SER A 117 -0.59 4.86 -12.54
N ALA A 118 0.39 4.83 -13.46
CA ALA A 118 0.48 3.87 -14.56
C ALA A 118 0.37 2.41 -14.11
N ALA A 119 1.15 2.01 -13.10
CA ALA A 119 1.10 0.66 -12.52
C ALA A 119 0.41 0.57 -11.15
N ALA A 120 -0.30 1.60 -10.69
CA ALA A 120 -0.94 1.59 -9.37
C ALA A 120 -1.90 0.39 -9.18
N GLY A 121 -2.60 -0.03 -10.23
CA GLY A 121 -3.44 -1.23 -10.22
C GLY A 121 -2.65 -2.54 -10.07
N HIS A 122 -1.44 -2.60 -10.64
CA HIS A 122 -0.51 -3.72 -10.42
C HIS A 122 0.01 -3.73 -8.99
N HIS A 123 0.41 -2.57 -8.44
CA HIS A 123 0.94 -2.47 -7.08
C HIS A 123 -0.07 -2.95 -6.03
N ILE A 124 -1.34 -2.56 -6.18
CA ILE A 124 -2.44 -2.97 -5.29
C ILE A 124 -2.69 -4.48 -5.43
N ASN A 125 -2.72 -5.02 -6.65
CA ASN A 125 -2.95 -6.45 -6.87
C ASN A 125 -1.78 -7.33 -6.40
N GLU A 126 -0.53 -6.89 -6.53
CA GLU A 126 0.65 -7.60 -6.00
C GLU A 126 0.64 -7.53 -4.45
N GLY A 127 0.44 -6.32 -3.91
CA GLY A 127 0.48 -6.04 -2.48
C GLY A 127 -0.70 -6.60 -1.69
N ARG A 128 -1.80 -7.03 -2.34
CA ARG A 128 -2.98 -7.57 -1.62
C ARG A 128 -2.67 -8.83 -0.82
N TRP A 129 -1.56 -9.49 -1.11
CA TRP A 129 -1.05 -10.66 -0.37
C TRP A 129 -0.13 -10.31 0.80
N VAL A 130 0.09 -9.02 1.06
CA VAL A 130 0.83 -8.52 2.23
C VAL A 130 -0.11 -8.41 3.42
N ARG A 131 0.29 -9.01 4.55
CA ARG A 131 -0.54 -9.09 5.76
C ARG A 131 -0.76 -7.74 6.45
N ASN A 132 0.22 -6.84 6.44
CA ASN A 132 0.00 -5.50 6.96
C ASN A 132 -0.85 -4.69 5.96
N SER A 133 -2.14 -4.55 6.27
CA SER A 133 -3.11 -3.87 5.40
C SER A 133 -2.78 -2.39 5.21
N GLN A 134 -2.14 -1.76 6.21
CA GLN A 134 -1.91 -0.31 6.25
C GLN A 134 -1.14 0.19 5.04
N TYR A 135 -0.18 -0.58 4.52
CA TYR A 135 0.59 -0.21 3.32
C TYR A 135 -0.33 0.11 2.13
N LEU A 136 -1.37 -0.70 1.92
CA LEU A 136 -2.32 -0.50 0.84
C LEU A 136 -3.50 0.38 1.25
N ASP A 137 -3.90 0.43 2.52
CA ASP A 137 -4.93 1.37 2.98
C ASP A 137 -4.49 2.82 2.71
N ASP A 138 -3.26 3.15 3.10
CA ASP A 138 -2.64 4.45 2.88
C ASP A 138 -2.49 4.74 1.37
N TYR A 139 -1.99 3.78 0.60
CA TYR A 139 -1.77 3.94 -0.84
C TYR A 139 -3.08 4.12 -1.64
N ILE A 140 -4.13 3.39 -1.27
CA ILE A 140 -5.47 3.56 -1.88
C ILE A 140 -6.02 4.93 -1.50
N ASN A 141 -5.93 5.34 -0.23
CA ASN A 141 -6.35 6.66 0.20
C ASN A 141 -5.58 7.77 -0.50
N TYR A 142 -4.27 7.61 -0.70
CA TYR A 142 -3.40 8.54 -1.44
C TYR A 142 -3.95 8.83 -2.84
N TRP A 143 -4.34 7.79 -3.60
CA TRP A 143 -4.87 7.93 -4.96
C TRP A 143 -6.31 8.42 -5.03
N LEU A 144 -7.16 8.03 -4.06
CA LEU A 144 -8.60 8.32 -4.11
C LEU A 144 -9.01 9.63 -3.42
N THR A 145 -8.24 10.05 -2.41
CA THR A 145 -8.59 11.19 -1.54
C THR A 145 -7.40 12.04 -1.11
N GLY A 146 -6.17 11.55 -1.27
CA GLY A 146 -4.94 12.21 -0.88
C GLY A 146 -4.28 12.99 -2.02
N PRO A 147 -2.95 13.20 -1.95
CA PRO A 147 -2.20 13.98 -2.94
C PRO A 147 -2.29 13.44 -4.37
N GLY A 148 -2.44 12.12 -4.53
CA GLY A 148 -2.66 11.48 -5.83
C GLY A 148 -4.02 11.85 -6.45
N ALA A 149 -5.04 12.20 -5.66
CA ALA A 149 -6.30 12.75 -6.18
C ALA A 149 -6.25 14.28 -6.39
N GLY A 150 -5.11 14.89 -6.09
CA GLY A 150 -4.88 16.33 -6.13
C GLY A 150 -4.69 16.87 -7.55
N PRO A 151 -4.85 18.20 -7.74
CA PRO A 151 -4.74 18.81 -9.06
C PRO A 151 -3.33 18.66 -9.65
N LYS A 152 -3.26 18.52 -10.97
CA LYS A 152 -2.03 18.59 -11.76
C LYS A 152 -2.17 19.56 -12.94
N PRO A 153 -1.05 20.09 -13.48
CA PRO A 153 -1.08 20.81 -14.75
C PRO A 153 -1.67 19.95 -15.87
N ALA A 154 -2.52 20.55 -16.71
CA ALA A 154 -3.04 19.90 -17.91
C ALA A 154 -2.19 20.34 -19.12
N GLU A 155 -0.97 19.79 -19.20
CA GLU A 155 0.01 20.12 -20.23
C GLU A 155 0.71 18.87 -20.75
N GLU A 156 1.44 19.01 -21.87
CA GLU A 156 2.03 17.88 -22.60
C GLU A 156 2.99 17.03 -21.75
N ALA A 157 3.70 17.65 -20.81
CA ALA A 157 4.65 16.95 -19.97
C ALA A 157 4.01 15.92 -19.01
N VAL A 158 2.73 16.11 -18.66
CA VAL A 158 2.03 15.38 -17.58
C VAL A 158 0.55 15.16 -17.90
N ASN A 159 0.24 14.66 -19.10
CA ASN A 159 -1.10 14.43 -19.67
C ASN A 159 -2.02 15.68 -19.76
N PRO A 160 -2.20 16.27 -20.96
CA PRO A 160 -3.06 17.45 -21.14
C PRO A 160 -4.57 17.15 -21.11
N ASN A 161 -4.98 15.87 -21.11
CA ASN A 161 -6.39 15.48 -21.18
C ASN A 161 -7.06 15.37 -19.80
N THR A 162 -6.28 15.46 -18.72
CA THR A 162 -6.76 15.25 -17.35
C THR A 162 -6.18 16.29 -16.40
N THR A 163 -6.82 16.48 -15.24
CA THR A 163 -6.51 17.59 -14.32
C THR A 163 -6.11 17.16 -12.91
N ASP A 164 -5.97 15.86 -12.66
CA ASP A 164 -5.46 15.31 -11.41
C ASP A 164 -4.52 14.12 -11.63
N TRP A 165 -3.62 13.87 -10.67
CA TRP A 165 -2.54 12.87 -10.77
C TRP A 165 -3.04 11.43 -10.89
N GLY A 166 -4.20 11.12 -10.29
CA GLY A 166 -4.82 9.80 -10.36
C GLY A 166 -5.30 9.44 -11.76
N HIS A 167 -5.49 10.44 -12.62
CA HIS A 167 -5.91 10.29 -14.01
C HIS A 167 -4.79 10.64 -15.00
N GLU A 168 -3.54 10.70 -14.55
CA GLU A 168 -2.42 10.90 -15.47
C GLU A 168 -2.30 9.72 -16.45
N TYR A 169 -2.42 8.50 -15.94
CA TYR A 169 -2.45 7.28 -16.73
C TYR A 169 -3.76 6.51 -16.51
N SER A 170 -4.16 5.71 -17.50
CA SER A 170 -5.27 4.78 -17.36
C SER A 170 -5.06 3.84 -16.15
N PHE A 171 -6.03 3.79 -15.23
CA PHE A 171 -5.91 3.05 -13.97
C PHE A 171 -7.26 2.37 -13.59
N TRP A 172 -7.26 1.04 -13.42
CA TRP A 172 -8.42 0.22 -12.96
C TRP A 172 -8.61 0.25 -11.43
N ALA A 173 -8.74 1.46 -10.87
CA ALA A 173 -8.71 1.68 -9.42
C ALA A 173 -9.75 0.87 -8.64
N ALA A 174 -11.01 0.87 -9.08
CA ALA A 174 -12.08 0.18 -8.34
C ALA A 174 -11.92 -1.34 -8.39
N SER A 175 -11.49 -1.89 -9.52
CA SER A 175 -11.21 -3.32 -9.69
C SER A 175 -10.09 -3.77 -8.76
N ALA A 176 -8.99 -3.01 -8.67
CA ALA A 176 -7.88 -3.33 -7.78
C ALA A 176 -8.29 -3.29 -6.30
N VAL A 177 -9.07 -2.27 -5.91
CA VAL A 177 -9.61 -2.14 -4.53
C VAL A 177 -10.56 -3.30 -4.19
N TRP A 178 -11.43 -3.70 -5.13
CA TRP A 178 -12.31 -4.86 -4.97
C TRP A 178 -11.54 -6.17 -4.87
N ASN A 179 -10.51 -6.36 -5.70
CA ASN A 179 -9.63 -7.52 -5.68
C ASN A 179 -8.85 -7.65 -4.36
N ARG A 180 -8.46 -6.53 -3.74
CA ARG A 180 -7.86 -6.51 -2.40
C ARG A 180 -8.87 -6.91 -1.34
N TYR A 181 -10.09 -6.36 -1.39
CA TYR A 181 -11.16 -6.70 -0.43
C TYR A 181 -11.46 -8.20 -0.40
N GLN A 182 -11.52 -8.83 -1.58
CA GLN A 182 -11.76 -10.28 -1.68
C GLN A 182 -10.66 -11.15 -1.02
N ILE A 183 -9.49 -10.57 -0.72
CA ILE A 183 -8.38 -11.24 -0.03
C ILE A 183 -8.31 -10.85 1.44
N ASN A 184 -8.48 -9.58 1.81
CA ASN A 184 -8.34 -9.16 3.22
C ASN A 184 -9.65 -9.20 4.03
N GLY A 185 -10.81 -9.24 3.36
CA GLY A 185 -12.13 -9.26 3.99
C GLY A 185 -12.54 -7.95 4.67
N ASP A 186 -11.79 -6.85 4.51
CA ASP A 186 -12.06 -5.58 5.18
C ASP A 186 -13.24 -4.83 4.53
N ARG A 187 -14.44 -5.21 4.96
CA ARG A 187 -15.69 -4.62 4.48
C ARG A 187 -15.79 -3.14 4.84
N ALA A 188 -15.33 -2.74 6.02
CA ALA A 188 -15.45 -1.36 6.49
C ALA A 188 -14.63 -0.42 5.58
N PHE A 189 -13.38 -0.80 5.29
CA PHE A 189 -12.55 -0.03 4.38
C PHE A 189 -13.14 0.05 2.98
N VAL A 190 -13.44 -1.10 2.33
CA VAL A 190 -13.88 -1.10 0.92
C VAL A 190 -15.18 -0.32 0.70
N THR A 191 -16.12 -0.42 1.65
CA THR A 191 -17.41 0.27 1.56
C THR A 191 -17.28 1.77 1.76
N ALA A 192 -16.37 2.22 2.64
CA ALA A 192 -16.05 3.63 2.82
C ALA A 192 -15.46 4.28 1.55
N GLN A 193 -14.78 3.49 0.71
CA GLN A 193 -14.23 4.00 -0.57
C GLN A 193 -15.29 4.19 -1.67
N GLN A 194 -16.52 3.68 -1.53
CA GLN A 194 -17.51 3.71 -2.61
C GLN A 194 -17.73 5.12 -3.20
N PRO A 195 -17.89 6.21 -2.43
CA PRO A 195 -18.06 7.55 -3.01
C PRO A 195 -16.82 8.04 -3.75
N ALA A 196 -15.62 7.72 -3.25
CA ALA A 196 -14.37 8.13 -3.90
C ALA A 196 -14.13 7.38 -5.21
N LEU A 197 -14.45 6.08 -5.24
CA LEU A 197 -14.38 5.25 -6.45
C LEU A 197 -15.39 5.70 -7.52
N GLN A 198 -16.62 6.07 -7.13
CA GLN A 198 -17.59 6.64 -8.06
C GLN A 198 -17.08 7.95 -8.69
N ARG A 199 -16.51 8.85 -7.88
CA ARG A 199 -15.89 10.09 -8.38
C ARG A 199 -14.71 9.80 -9.29
N PHE A 200 -13.86 8.85 -8.94
CA PHE A 200 -12.72 8.45 -9.75
C PHE A 200 -13.18 7.93 -11.12
N TYR A 201 -14.13 6.98 -11.13
CA TYR A 201 -14.75 6.49 -12.36
C TYR A 201 -15.32 7.64 -13.22
N ASP A 202 -16.11 8.52 -12.61
CA ASP A 202 -16.82 9.57 -13.35
C ASP A 202 -15.88 10.67 -13.91
N ARG A 203 -14.68 10.83 -13.37
CA ARG A 203 -13.69 11.80 -13.91
C ARG A 203 -13.18 11.40 -15.28
N TRP A 204 -13.15 10.11 -15.62
CA TRP A 204 -12.84 9.65 -16.97
C TRP A 204 -13.91 10.04 -18.01
N ASN A 205 -15.09 10.55 -17.61
CA ASN A 205 -16.16 10.90 -18.54
C ASN A 205 -15.78 12.02 -19.54
N VAL A 206 -14.75 12.82 -19.26
CA VAL A 206 -14.19 13.78 -20.23
C VAL A 206 -13.64 13.09 -21.49
N GLN A 207 -13.31 11.80 -21.37
CA GLN A 207 -12.83 10.93 -22.44
C GLN A 207 -13.90 9.95 -22.95
N PHE A 208 -15.16 10.08 -22.53
CA PHE A 208 -16.23 9.20 -22.96
C PHE A 208 -16.95 9.72 -24.21
N ASN A 209 -17.05 8.90 -25.25
CA ASN A 209 -17.89 9.16 -26.40
C ASN A 209 -19.25 8.46 -26.24
N ALA A 210 -20.28 9.24 -25.90
CA ALA A 210 -21.64 8.73 -25.69
C ALA A 210 -22.29 8.11 -26.95
N ALA A 211 -21.92 8.56 -28.15
CA ALA A 211 -22.49 8.03 -29.40
C ALA A 211 -21.95 6.62 -29.73
N LEU A 212 -20.71 6.34 -29.32
CA LEU A 212 -20.08 5.02 -29.52
C LEU A 212 -20.16 4.13 -28.27
N GLY A 213 -20.41 4.71 -27.10
CA GLY A 213 -20.39 4.01 -25.83
C GLY A 213 -18.98 3.56 -25.43
N LEU A 214 -17.95 4.34 -25.80
CA LEU A 214 -16.54 4.00 -25.58
C LEU A 214 -15.75 5.17 -25.03
N TYR A 215 -14.79 4.87 -24.16
CA TYR A 215 -13.73 5.78 -23.75
C TYR A 215 -12.60 5.80 -24.78
N TRP A 216 -11.99 6.96 -25.00
CA TRP A 216 -10.78 7.11 -25.79
C TRP A 216 -9.58 7.45 -24.92
N GLN A 217 -8.39 7.00 -25.33
CA GLN A 217 -7.13 7.30 -24.67
C GLN A 217 -6.00 7.40 -25.69
N VAL A 218 -4.94 8.10 -25.33
CA VAL A 218 -3.69 8.22 -26.09
C VAL A 218 -2.68 7.18 -25.58
N PRO A 219 -1.97 6.43 -26.43
CA PRO A 219 -1.04 5.38 -26.01
C PRO A 219 -0.05 5.75 -24.89
N VAL A 220 0.59 6.93 -24.92
CA VAL A 220 1.50 7.34 -23.82
C VAL A 220 0.79 7.47 -22.47
N TRP A 221 -0.43 8.01 -22.44
CA TRP A 221 -1.27 8.14 -21.23
C TRP A 221 -2.00 6.84 -20.88
N ASP A 222 -1.74 5.78 -21.64
CA ASP A 222 -2.12 4.40 -21.36
C ASP A 222 -0.88 3.56 -20.99
N ALA A 223 0.23 4.23 -20.65
CA ALA A 223 1.53 3.66 -20.34
C ALA A 223 2.07 2.77 -21.47
N SER A 224 1.89 3.20 -22.73
CA SER A 224 2.29 2.44 -23.93
C SER A 224 2.71 3.35 -25.09
N GLU A 225 3.58 4.33 -24.83
CA GLU A 225 4.10 5.24 -25.86
C GLU A 225 4.78 4.47 -27.01
N LEU A 226 4.82 5.07 -28.20
CA LEU A 226 5.46 4.44 -29.38
C LEU A 226 4.98 2.98 -29.62
N SER A 227 3.72 2.68 -29.29
CA SER A 227 3.06 1.41 -29.58
C SER A 227 2.94 1.16 -31.10
N ALA A 228 2.56 -0.05 -31.49
CA ALA A 228 2.32 -0.32 -32.91
C ALA A 228 1.16 0.53 -33.47
N ALA A 229 0.16 0.85 -32.64
CA ALA A 229 -0.86 1.84 -32.97
C ALA A 229 -0.26 3.25 -33.16
N SER A 230 0.72 3.64 -32.34
CA SER A 230 1.30 4.98 -32.41
C SER A 230 1.99 5.26 -33.75
N TYR A 231 2.69 4.26 -34.29
CA TYR A 231 3.34 4.33 -35.60
C TYR A 231 2.38 4.40 -36.80
N GLN A 232 1.08 4.23 -36.57
CA GLN A 232 0.01 4.40 -37.57
C GLN A 232 -0.70 5.76 -37.41
N SER A 233 -0.10 6.70 -36.67
CA SER A 233 -0.58 8.06 -36.46
C SER A 233 0.46 9.09 -36.95
N PRO A 234 0.07 10.37 -37.15
CA PRO A 234 1.03 11.43 -37.49
C PRO A 234 1.94 11.83 -36.32
N ASP A 235 1.70 11.32 -35.11
CA ASP A 235 2.48 11.59 -33.90
C ASP A 235 2.94 10.25 -33.28
N PRO A 236 4.07 9.69 -33.70
CA PRO A 236 4.51 8.38 -33.24
C PRO A 236 4.78 8.29 -31.74
N TYR A 237 5.13 9.39 -31.06
CA TYR A 237 5.41 9.35 -29.63
C TYR A 237 4.11 9.14 -28.84
N HIS A 238 3.15 10.06 -29.00
CA HIS A 238 1.88 9.97 -28.30
C HIS A 238 1.00 8.87 -28.86
N GLY A 239 0.92 8.77 -30.19
CA GLY A 239 0.13 7.82 -30.95
C GLY A 239 -1.30 8.24 -31.29
N GLY A 240 -1.68 9.47 -30.95
CA GLY A 240 -3.02 10.03 -31.19
C GLY A 240 -4.11 9.46 -30.28
N ALA A 241 -5.28 10.11 -30.25
CA ALA A 241 -6.43 9.65 -29.48
C ALA A 241 -7.13 8.48 -30.18
N GLY A 242 -7.42 7.41 -29.42
CA GLY A 242 -8.11 6.24 -29.96
C GLY A 242 -8.96 5.49 -28.96
N TYR A 243 -9.96 4.77 -29.46
CA TYR A 243 -10.75 3.82 -28.68
C TYR A 243 -9.94 2.55 -28.51
N ARG A 244 -9.35 2.38 -27.32
CA ARG A 244 -8.41 1.31 -27.00
C ARG A 244 -9.07 0.22 -26.16
N PRO A 245 -8.80 -1.08 -26.41
CA PRO A 245 -9.32 -2.15 -25.58
C PRO A 245 -8.96 -2.03 -24.08
N SER A 246 -7.80 -1.46 -23.75
CA SER A 246 -7.31 -1.24 -22.38
C SER A 246 -8.25 -0.39 -21.51
N ILE A 247 -8.32 0.93 -21.71
CA ILE A 247 -9.12 1.83 -20.87
C ILE A 247 -10.60 1.43 -20.81
N ASN A 248 -11.14 0.89 -21.89
CA ASN A 248 -12.52 0.41 -21.92
C ASN A 248 -12.71 -0.86 -21.08
N ALA A 249 -11.75 -1.79 -21.09
CA ALA A 249 -11.76 -2.94 -20.19
C ALA A 249 -11.57 -2.52 -18.72
N TYR A 250 -10.70 -1.54 -18.44
CA TYR A 250 -10.51 -0.99 -17.09
C TYR A 250 -11.80 -0.37 -16.55
N GLN A 251 -12.46 0.48 -17.33
CA GLN A 251 -13.76 1.07 -16.97
C GLN A 251 -14.85 0.00 -16.84
N TYR A 252 -14.84 -1.06 -17.65
CA TYR A 252 -15.77 -2.18 -17.48
C TYR A 252 -15.57 -2.87 -16.12
N GLY A 253 -14.32 -3.21 -15.78
CA GLY A 253 -13.98 -3.81 -14.50
C GLY A 253 -14.38 -2.91 -13.34
N ASP A 254 -14.05 -1.61 -13.42
CA ASP A 254 -14.32 -0.67 -12.35
C ASP A 254 -15.81 -0.46 -12.12
N ALA A 255 -16.61 -0.43 -13.19
CA ALA A 255 -18.07 -0.40 -13.05
C ALA A 255 -18.60 -1.66 -12.36
N ARG A 256 -18.08 -2.85 -12.70
CA ARG A 256 -18.46 -4.09 -12.02
C ARG A 256 -18.07 -4.10 -10.55
N ALA A 257 -16.88 -3.61 -10.23
CA ALA A 257 -16.39 -3.49 -8.86
C ALA A 257 -17.21 -2.50 -8.03
N ILE A 258 -17.49 -1.31 -8.55
CA ILE A 258 -18.35 -0.32 -7.87
C ILE A 258 -19.75 -0.89 -7.65
N ALA A 259 -20.31 -1.62 -8.62
CA ALA A 259 -21.60 -2.25 -8.44
C ALA A 259 -21.58 -3.31 -7.33
N ALA A 260 -20.52 -4.12 -7.24
CA ALA A 260 -20.36 -5.11 -6.18
C ALA A 260 -20.21 -4.46 -4.79
N ILE A 261 -19.43 -3.38 -4.69
CA ILE A 261 -19.28 -2.60 -3.45
C ILE A 261 -20.63 -1.97 -3.04
N ALA A 262 -21.39 -1.43 -3.99
CA ALA A 262 -22.70 -0.85 -3.72
C ALA A 262 -23.69 -1.90 -3.20
N VAL A 263 -23.64 -3.15 -3.69
CA VAL A 263 -24.41 -4.26 -3.11
C VAL A 263 -24.02 -4.52 -1.65
N LEU A 264 -22.72 -4.44 -1.29
CA LEU A 264 -22.30 -4.54 0.11
C LEU A 264 -22.85 -3.39 0.97
N ASN A 265 -23.06 -2.21 0.41
CA ASN A 265 -23.68 -1.08 1.11
C ASN A 265 -25.21 -1.09 1.09
N GLY A 266 -25.85 -2.10 0.49
CA GLY A 266 -27.30 -2.11 0.30
C GLY A 266 -27.80 -1.07 -0.71
N ASP A 267 -26.91 -0.44 -1.47
CA ASP A 267 -27.20 0.60 -2.46
C ASP A 267 -27.49 -0.03 -3.82
N SER A 268 -28.69 -0.59 -3.95
CA SER A 268 -29.14 -1.24 -5.19
C SER A 268 -29.25 -0.28 -6.38
N ALA A 269 -29.46 1.02 -6.14
CA ALA A 269 -29.59 2.02 -7.20
C ALA A 269 -28.24 2.24 -7.91
N THR A 270 -27.18 2.45 -7.12
CA THR A 270 -25.82 2.55 -7.65
C THR A 270 -25.39 1.23 -8.29
N ALA A 271 -25.68 0.09 -7.65
CA ALA A 271 -25.36 -1.22 -8.22
C ALA A 271 -25.97 -1.42 -9.62
N ASN A 272 -27.26 -1.10 -9.78
CA ASN A 272 -27.94 -1.21 -11.08
C ASN A 272 -27.35 -0.24 -12.11
N THR A 273 -27.05 0.99 -11.71
CA THR A 273 -26.46 2.00 -12.59
C THR A 273 -25.12 1.54 -13.17
N TYR A 274 -24.20 1.10 -12.31
CA TYR A 274 -22.88 0.69 -12.75
C TYR A 274 -22.89 -0.67 -13.48
N ASN A 275 -23.78 -1.60 -13.12
CA ASN A 275 -23.99 -2.81 -13.92
C ASN A 275 -24.49 -2.48 -15.34
N ALA A 276 -25.40 -1.51 -15.49
CA ALA A 276 -25.87 -1.07 -16.80
C ALA A 276 -24.75 -0.40 -17.62
N ARG A 277 -23.90 0.42 -16.98
CA ARG A 277 -22.71 1.02 -17.61
C ARG A 277 -21.73 -0.05 -18.11
N ALA A 278 -21.41 -1.04 -17.27
CA ALA A 278 -20.56 -2.17 -17.66
C ALA A 278 -21.13 -2.93 -18.87
N ALA A 279 -22.43 -3.25 -18.86
CA ALA A 279 -23.08 -3.95 -19.96
C ALA A 279 -23.06 -3.14 -21.27
N ALA A 280 -23.31 -1.82 -21.19
CA ALA A 280 -23.25 -0.92 -22.33
C ALA A 280 -21.82 -0.84 -22.91
N LEU A 281 -20.81 -0.77 -22.05
CA LEU A 281 -19.41 -0.69 -22.45
C LEU A 281 -18.93 -1.98 -23.12
N LYS A 282 -19.33 -3.16 -22.60
CA LYS A 282 -19.14 -4.45 -23.27
C LYS A 282 -19.75 -4.44 -24.66
N THR A 283 -21.00 -4.01 -24.78
CA THR A 283 -21.68 -3.92 -26.08
C THR A 283 -20.93 -3.01 -27.06
N GLY A 284 -20.44 -1.84 -26.60
CA GLY A 284 -19.64 -0.93 -27.41
C GLY A 284 -18.32 -1.53 -27.87
N MET A 285 -17.57 -2.18 -26.98
CA MET A 285 -16.30 -2.83 -27.31
C MET A 285 -16.49 -3.95 -28.33
N ASP A 286 -17.53 -4.75 -28.14
CA ASP A 286 -17.88 -5.87 -29.02
C ASP A 286 -18.26 -5.40 -30.42
N ALA A 287 -19.03 -4.32 -30.52
CA ALA A 287 -19.49 -3.78 -31.79
C ALA A 287 -18.37 -3.07 -32.57
N ARG A 288 -17.43 -2.42 -31.88
CA ARG A 288 -16.48 -1.50 -32.52
C ARG A 288 -15.05 -2.02 -32.55
N LEU A 289 -14.60 -2.69 -31.49
CA LEU A 289 -13.20 -3.08 -31.32
C LEU A 289 -12.94 -4.55 -31.64
N TRP A 290 -13.93 -5.45 -31.46
CA TRP A 290 -13.81 -6.85 -31.87
C TRP A 290 -13.87 -7.00 -33.40
N ASP A 291 -12.89 -7.71 -33.96
CA ASP A 291 -12.88 -8.11 -35.37
C ASP A 291 -13.19 -9.61 -35.49
N PRO A 292 -14.34 -9.99 -36.08
CA PRO A 292 -14.74 -11.39 -36.21
C PRO A 292 -13.94 -12.15 -37.28
N GLN A 293 -13.30 -11.48 -38.23
CA GLN A 293 -12.45 -12.15 -39.23
C GLN A 293 -11.07 -12.46 -38.65
N ARG A 294 -10.54 -11.53 -37.87
CA ARG A 294 -9.21 -11.63 -37.25
C ARG A 294 -9.26 -12.23 -35.84
N ASN A 295 -10.45 -12.47 -35.29
CA ASN A 295 -10.71 -13.00 -33.96
C ASN A 295 -9.92 -12.29 -32.86
N PHE A 296 -9.94 -10.94 -32.86
CA PHE A 296 -9.16 -10.16 -31.91
C PHE A 296 -9.76 -8.77 -31.66
N TYR A 297 -9.44 -8.15 -30.52
CA TYR A 297 -9.79 -6.76 -30.25
C TYR A 297 -8.68 -5.82 -30.75
N PHE A 298 -9.06 -4.78 -31.50
CA PHE A 298 -8.12 -3.83 -32.08
C PHE A 298 -8.36 -2.41 -31.58
N HIS A 299 -7.30 -1.63 -31.59
CA HIS A 299 -7.35 -0.18 -31.51
C HIS A 299 -8.13 0.39 -32.70
N VAL A 300 -8.99 1.39 -32.44
CA VAL A 300 -9.65 2.20 -33.47
C VAL A 300 -9.30 3.68 -33.24
N MET A 301 -8.64 4.32 -34.21
CA MET A 301 -8.31 5.75 -34.12
C MET A 301 -9.60 6.56 -33.99
N ARG A 302 -9.62 7.52 -33.05
CA ARG A 302 -10.76 8.44 -32.88
C ARG A 302 -10.75 9.48 -33.99
N ASP A 303 -9.58 10.05 -34.24
CA ASP A 303 -9.40 11.18 -35.14
C ASP A 303 -8.98 10.69 -36.52
N GLN A 304 -9.33 11.46 -37.56
CA GLN A 304 -8.99 11.18 -38.96
C GLN A 304 -9.44 9.79 -39.47
N ASN A 305 -10.43 9.17 -38.81
CA ASN A 305 -10.96 7.85 -39.11
C ASN A 305 -12.50 7.85 -39.18
N PRO A 306 -13.10 8.52 -40.18
CA PRO A 306 -14.55 8.73 -40.23
C PRO A 306 -15.37 7.43 -40.32
N ASN A 307 -14.75 6.35 -40.80
CA ASN A 307 -15.39 5.03 -40.92
C ASN A 307 -15.15 4.12 -39.71
N LEU A 308 -14.43 4.60 -38.69
CA LEU A 308 -14.04 3.83 -37.50
C LEU A 308 -13.38 2.49 -37.87
N GLY A 309 -12.48 2.52 -38.85
CA GLY A 309 -11.66 1.38 -39.25
C GLY A 309 -10.74 0.95 -38.11
N LYS A 310 -10.60 -0.36 -37.91
CA LYS A 310 -9.66 -0.96 -36.97
C LYS A 310 -8.25 -0.91 -37.55
N LEU A 311 -7.25 -0.72 -36.70
CA LEU A 311 -5.85 -0.82 -37.10
C LEU A 311 -5.47 -2.25 -37.51
N ASP A 312 -4.30 -2.38 -38.14
CA ASP A 312 -3.88 -3.65 -38.75
C ASP A 312 -3.19 -4.59 -37.76
N THR A 313 -2.58 -4.04 -36.70
CA THR A 313 -1.74 -4.78 -35.74
C THR A 313 -2.51 -5.21 -34.50
N ARG A 314 -2.41 -6.49 -34.15
CA ARG A 314 -2.77 -7.01 -32.83
C ARG A 314 -1.72 -6.58 -31.80
N GLU A 315 -2.19 -6.00 -30.72
CA GLU A 315 -1.38 -5.58 -29.58
C GLU A 315 -1.86 -6.31 -28.32
N HIS A 316 -0.98 -6.46 -27.32
CA HIS A 316 -1.29 -7.16 -26.07
C HIS A 316 -2.55 -6.61 -25.38
N ILE A 317 -2.86 -5.32 -25.55
CA ILE A 317 -4.09 -4.69 -25.02
C ILE A 317 -5.37 -5.40 -25.46
N GLY A 318 -5.34 -6.14 -26.57
CA GLY A 318 -6.46 -6.96 -27.01
C GLY A 318 -6.79 -8.14 -26.09
N PHE A 319 -5.86 -8.56 -25.22
CA PHE A 319 -6.09 -9.58 -24.18
C PHE A 319 -6.60 -9.01 -22.85
N VAL A 320 -6.40 -7.71 -22.60
CA VAL A 320 -6.79 -7.04 -21.35
C VAL A 320 -8.27 -7.21 -20.99
N PRO A 321 -9.24 -7.29 -21.93
CA PRO A 321 -10.64 -7.57 -21.57
C PRO A 321 -10.84 -8.83 -20.70
N TRP A 322 -10.05 -9.89 -20.91
CA TRP A 322 -10.14 -11.12 -20.11
C TRP A 322 -9.66 -10.94 -18.67
N MET A 323 -8.81 -9.94 -18.38
CA MET A 323 -8.42 -9.60 -17.00
C MET A 323 -9.63 -9.25 -16.12
N PHE A 324 -10.76 -8.88 -16.73
CA PHE A 324 -12.00 -8.51 -16.05
C PHE A 324 -13.16 -9.46 -16.34
N ASN A 325 -12.93 -10.64 -16.93
CA ASN A 325 -13.98 -11.56 -17.34
C ASN A 325 -15.04 -10.88 -18.26
N MET A 326 -14.57 -10.02 -19.17
CA MET A 326 -15.45 -9.20 -20.03
C MET A 326 -15.95 -9.92 -21.30
N PRO A 327 -15.11 -10.59 -22.10
CA PRO A 327 -15.55 -11.18 -23.36
C PRO A 327 -16.48 -12.38 -23.16
N ASP A 328 -17.31 -12.69 -24.16
CA ASP A 328 -18.05 -13.96 -24.18
C ASP A 328 -17.11 -15.13 -24.57
N ALA A 329 -17.45 -16.36 -24.14
CA ALA A 329 -16.60 -17.53 -24.35
C ALA A 329 -16.28 -17.84 -25.83
N ASN A 330 -17.14 -17.44 -26.77
CA ASN A 330 -16.92 -17.63 -28.21
C ASN A 330 -15.79 -16.76 -28.78
N ARG A 331 -15.23 -15.81 -28.00
CA ARG A 331 -14.09 -14.98 -28.39
C ARG A 331 -12.74 -15.57 -28.01
N SER A 332 -12.72 -16.72 -27.35
CA SER A 332 -11.49 -17.35 -26.87
C SER A 332 -10.48 -17.67 -27.99
N ALA A 333 -10.90 -17.68 -29.26
CA ALA A 333 -10.02 -17.83 -30.41
C ALA A 333 -8.88 -16.80 -30.49
N ALA A 334 -9.02 -15.63 -29.85
CA ALA A 334 -7.93 -14.66 -29.71
C ALA A 334 -6.68 -15.25 -29.05
N TRP A 335 -6.85 -16.18 -28.11
CA TRP A 335 -5.77 -16.78 -27.34
C TRP A 335 -4.86 -17.68 -28.15
N ALA A 336 -5.28 -18.15 -29.33
CA ALA A 336 -4.39 -18.85 -30.26
C ALA A 336 -3.18 -18.00 -30.66
N GLN A 337 -3.26 -16.67 -30.52
CA GLN A 337 -2.17 -15.76 -30.86
C GLN A 337 -1.06 -15.73 -29.81
N VAL A 338 -1.31 -16.15 -28.55
CA VAL A 338 -0.28 -16.12 -27.49
C VAL A 338 0.81 -17.16 -27.71
N THR A 339 0.45 -18.29 -28.30
CA THR A 339 1.34 -19.43 -28.61
C THR A 339 1.80 -19.44 -30.07
N ASP A 340 1.22 -18.59 -30.94
CA ASP A 340 1.61 -18.47 -32.35
C ASP A 340 2.97 -17.76 -32.49
N PRO A 341 4.00 -18.38 -33.12
CA PRO A 341 5.31 -17.78 -33.36
C PRO A 341 5.31 -16.52 -34.24
N GLN A 342 4.24 -16.27 -34.99
CA GLN A 342 4.01 -15.03 -35.73
C GLN A 342 3.05 -14.08 -34.99
N GLY A 343 2.40 -14.58 -33.94
CA GLY A 343 1.58 -13.83 -32.99
C GLY A 343 2.46 -13.21 -31.92
N PHE A 344 2.24 -13.58 -30.66
CA PHE A 344 2.95 -13.00 -29.51
C PHE A 344 4.04 -13.89 -28.92
N TYR A 345 4.19 -15.12 -29.43
CA TYR A 345 5.13 -16.09 -28.87
C TYR A 345 6.59 -15.69 -29.18
N SER A 346 7.40 -15.61 -28.13
CA SER A 346 8.85 -15.44 -28.22
C SER A 346 9.57 -16.18 -27.07
N VAL A 347 10.90 -16.19 -27.09
CA VAL A 347 11.71 -16.87 -26.06
C VAL A 347 11.59 -16.14 -24.72
N TYR A 348 11.67 -14.82 -24.73
CA TYR A 348 11.58 -13.93 -23.57
C TYR A 348 10.30 -13.08 -23.68
N GLY A 349 9.16 -13.75 -23.82
CA GLY A 349 7.87 -13.15 -24.19
C GLY A 349 6.76 -13.39 -23.17
N PRO A 350 5.56 -12.84 -23.44
CA PRO A 350 5.04 -12.48 -24.77
C PRO A 350 5.50 -11.12 -25.29
N THR A 351 5.40 -10.89 -26.59
CA THR A 351 5.65 -9.57 -27.20
C THR A 351 4.49 -8.59 -26.95
N THR A 352 4.74 -7.29 -27.03
CA THR A 352 3.68 -6.26 -26.89
C THR A 352 2.83 -6.06 -28.15
N ALA A 353 3.36 -6.44 -29.32
CA ALA A 353 2.69 -6.45 -30.61
C ALA A 353 2.96 -7.76 -31.35
N GLU A 354 2.06 -8.17 -32.24
CA GLU A 354 2.25 -9.40 -33.03
C GLU A 354 3.50 -9.31 -33.93
N ARG A 355 4.25 -10.41 -34.02
CA ARG A 355 5.54 -10.47 -34.73
C ARG A 355 5.40 -10.32 -36.24
N ARG A 356 4.24 -10.65 -36.81
CA ARG A 356 3.92 -10.44 -38.23
C ARG A 356 3.62 -9.00 -38.61
N SER A 357 3.51 -8.09 -37.64
CA SER A 357 3.22 -6.68 -37.91
C SER A 357 4.42 -6.01 -38.60
N PRO A 358 4.20 -5.13 -39.60
CA PRO A 358 5.26 -4.29 -40.15
C PRO A 358 5.82 -3.28 -39.12
N GLN A 359 5.12 -3.06 -37.99
CA GLN A 359 5.59 -2.19 -36.91
C GLN A 359 6.35 -2.95 -35.83
N PHE A 360 6.45 -4.28 -35.91
CA PHE A 360 7.11 -5.10 -34.91
C PHE A 360 8.57 -4.69 -34.71
N MET A 361 8.94 -4.33 -33.47
CA MET A 361 10.29 -3.89 -33.08
C MET A 361 10.82 -2.67 -33.86
N ARG A 362 9.97 -1.93 -34.57
CA ARG A 362 10.38 -0.74 -35.33
C ARG A 362 11.02 0.28 -34.39
N ASP A 363 12.27 0.66 -34.68
CA ASP A 363 13.09 1.58 -33.88
C ASP A 363 13.29 1.17 -32.41
N ALA A 364 12.91 -0.06 -32.00
CA ALA A 364 12.91 -0.51 -30.60
C ALA A 364 14.29 -0.44 -29.93
N LEU A 365 15.37 -0.45 -30.72
CA LEU A 365 16.76 -0.35 -30.25
C LEU A 365 17.31 1.09 -30.33
N SER A 366 16.53 2.05 -30.81
CA SER A 366 16.91 3.46 -30.95
C SER A 366 16.46 4.29 -29.74
N GLY A 367 16.83 3.82 -28.55
CA GLY A 367 16.45 4.40 -27.26
C GLY A 367 15.15 3.85 -26.68
N CYS A 368 14.81 4.34 -25.47
CA CYS A 368 13.56 4.05 -24.76
C CYS A 368 12.42 4.98 -25.25
N CYS A 369 11.14 4.69 -25.02
CA CYS A 369 10.57 3.47 -24.42
C CYS A 369 9.47 2.89 -25.32
N ARG A 370 9.80 1.94 -26.22
CA ARG A 370 8.87 1.53 -27.29
C ARG A 370 8.03 0.30 -26.96
N TRP A 371 6.75 0.36 -27.29
CA TRP A 371 5.73 -0.66 -26.97
C TRP A 371 5.21 -1.43 -28.20
N ASN A 372 6.00 -1.48 -29.27
CA ASN A 372 5.64 -2.06 -30.55
C ASN A 372 6.28 -3.44 -30.81
N GLY A 373 6.64 -4.20 -29.78
CA GLY A 373 7.32 -5.48 -29.97
C GLY A 373 8.03 -6.03 -28.74
N PRO A 374 8.83 -5.24 -27.99
CA PRO A 374 9.53 -5.73 -26.82
C PRO A 374 8.60 -6.40 -25.81
N SER A 375 9.15 -7.31 -25.01
CA SER A 375 8.42 -7.89 -23.88
C SER A 375 8.48 -6.92 -22.71
N TRP A 376 7.31 -6.50 -22.24
CA TRP A 376 7.16 -5.60 -21.11
C TRP A 376 6.58 -6.38 -19.94
N PRO A 377 7.20 -6.38 -18.73
CA PRO A 377 6.62 -6.98 -17.53
C PRO A 377 5.18 -6.52 -17.26
N TYR A 378 4.88 -5.24 -17.48
CA TYR A 378 3.53 -4.67 -17.39
C TYR A 378 2.52 -5.43 -18.26
N ALA A 379 2.78 -5.51 -19.57
CA ALA A 379 1.92 -6.20 -20.53
C ALA A 379 1.84 -7.71 -20.24
N THR A 380 2.98 -8.33 -19.93
CA THR A 380 3.08 -9.76 -19.61
C THR A 380 2.19 -10.13 -18.43
N SER A 381 2.19 -9.30 -17.39
CA SER A 381 1.33 -9.43 -16.22
C SER A 381 -0.15 -9.46 -16.59
N GLN A 382 -0.58 -8.51 -17.43
CA GLN A 382 -1.97 -8.40 -17.87
C GLN A 382 -2.40 -9.59 -18.72
N VAL A 383 -1.52 -10.05 -19.63
CA VAL A 383 -1.77 -11.25 -20.46
C VAL A 383 -1.87 -12.50 -19.58
N LEU A 384 -0.97 -12.67 -18.60
CA LEU A 384 -1.05 -13.79 -17.65
C LEU A 384 -2.33 -13.76 -16.81
N SER A 385 -2.75 -12.59 -16.31
CA SER A 385 -4.00 -12.47 -15.56
C SER A 385 -5.22 -12.77 -16.43
N GLY A 386 -5.26 -12.29 -17.68
CA GLY A 386 -6.31 -12.62 -18.64
C GLY A 386 -6.34 -14.11 -18.99
N LEU A 387 -5.18 -14.74 -19.16
CA LEU A 387 -5.07 -16.16 -19.46
C LEU A 387 -5.50 -17.02 -18.26
N ALA A 388 -5.13 -16.62 -17.04
CA ALA A 388 -5.57 -17.29 -15.83
C ALA A 388 -7.11 -17.29 -15.74
N ASN A 389 -7.73 -16.11 -15.90
CA ASN A 389 -9.18 -15.97 -15.91
C ASN A 389 -9.86 -16.82 -17.01
N LEU A 390 -9.29 -16.84 -18.22
CA LEU A 390 -9.78 -17.72 -19.30
C LEU A 390 -9.82 -19.18 -18.85
N LEU A 391 -8.74 -19.67 -18.25
CA LEU A 391 -8.61 -21.09 -17.90
C LEU A 391 -9.39 -21.46 -16.63
N GLN A 392 -9.64 -20.49 -15.75
CA GLN A 392 -10.29 -20.69 -14.46
C GLN A 392 -11.80 -20.44 -14.49
N ASP A 393 -12.27 -19.49 -15.32
CA ASP A 393 -13.65 -18.98 -15.28
C ASP A 393 -14.45 -19.23 -16.57
N TYR A 394 -13.79 -19.60 -17.67
CA TYR A 394 -14.46 -19.89 -18.94
C TYR A 394 -14.58 -21.40 -19.20
N PRO A 395 -15.53 -21.82 -20.05
CA PRO A 395 -15.55 -23.19 -20.56
C PRO A 395 -14.24 -23.56 -21.26
N ALA A 396 -13.83 -24.82 -21.12
CA ALA A 396 -12.65 -25.35 -21.80
C ALA A 396 -12.72 -25.10 -23.33
N GLN A 397 -11.58 -24.77 -23.91
CA GLN A 397 -11.46 -24.29 -25.28
C GLN A 397 -10.11 -24.77 -25.88
N PRO A 398 -9.97 -24.86 -27.22
CA PRO A 398 -8.84 -25.54 -27.87
C PRO A 398 -7.62 -24.66 -28.20
N TYR A 399 -7.65 -23.37 -27.85
CA TYR A 399 -6.67 -22.36 -28.26
C TYR A 399 -5.56 -22.10 -27.24
N ALA A 400 -5.82 -22.39 -25.97
CA ALA A 400 -4.83 -22.30 -24.89
C ALA A 400 -5.23 -23.21 -23.72
N ASP A 401 -4.26 -23.74 -22.99
CA ASP A 401 -4.49 -24.57 -21.81
C ASP A 401 -3.56 -24.22 -20.62
N ASN A 402 -3.64 -25.02 -19.55
CA ASN A 402 -2.81 -24.81 -18.36
C ASN A 402 -1.31 -24.93 -18.64
N ALA A 403 -0.89 -25.73 -19.61
CA ALA A 403 0.51 -25.86 -19.98
C ALA A 403 1.01 -24.57 -20.64
N ASP A 404 0.18 -23.92 -21.47
CA ASP A 404 0.49 -22.62 -22.08
C ASP A 404 0.64 -21.51 -21.02
N PHE A 405 -0.22 -21.50 -19.99
CA PHE A 405 -0.06 -20.57 -18.87
C PHE A 405 1.27 -20.77 -18.12
N VAL A 406 1.61 -22.02 -17.82
CA VAL A 406 2.85 -22.35 -17.10
C VAL A 406 4.09 -22.04 -17.95
N ASP A 407 4.04 -22.30 -19.26
CA ASP A 407 5.11 -21.92 -20.19
C ASP A 407 5.30 -20.39 -20.24
N LEU A 408 4.21 -19.63 -20.33
CA LEU A 408 4.27 -18.17 -20.33
C LEU A 408 4.83 -17.61 -19.01
N LEU A 409 4.40 -18.16 -17.87
CA LEU A 409 4.92 -17.76 -16.55
C LEU A 409 6.40 -18.11 -16.40
N ARG A 410 6.86 -19.24 -16.94
CA ARG A 410 8.28 -19.62 -16.99
C ARG A 410 9.09 -18.67 -17.84
N LYS A 411 8.59 -18.30 -19.03
CA LYS A 411 9.23 -17.29 -19.88
C LYS A 411 9.33 -15.93 -19.19
N TYR A 412 8.28 -15.53 -18.46
CA TYR A 412 8.31 -14.31 -17.68
C TYR A 412 9.27 -14.37 -16.48
N ALA A 413 9.41 -15.54 -15.83
CA ALA A 413 10.46 -15.75 -14.85
C ALA A 413 11.85 -15.65 -15.50
N LEU A 414 12.01 -16.23 -16.68
CA LEU A 414 13.26 -16.23 -17.44
C LEU A 414 13.71 -14.82 -17.86
N THR A 415 12.78 -13.91 -18.20
CA THR A 415 13.14 -12.51 -18.50
C THR A 415 13.69 -11.79 -17.28
N GLN A 416 13.32 -12.22 -16.07
CA GLN A 416 13.66 -11.56 -14.82
C GLN A 416 15.01 -12.00 -14.25
N TYR A 417 16.01 -12.09 -15.13
CA TYR A 417 17.40 -12.37 -14.76
C TYR A 417 18.36 -11.42 -15.48
N ARG A 418 19.47 -11.13 -14.80
CA ARG A 418 20.65 -10.48 -15.39
C ARG A 418 21.88 -11.17 -14.80
N ASN A 419 22.79 -11.63 -15.65
CA ASN A 419 24.01 -12.33 -15.21
C ASN A 419 23.75 -13.53 -14.27
N GLY A 420 22.63 -14.23 -14.45
CA GLY A 420 22.27 -15.40 -13.66
C GLY A 420 21.67 -15.11 -12.28
N VAL A 421 21.46 -13.84 -11.91
CA VAL A 421 20.73 -13.44 -10.71
C VAL A 421 19.39 -12.80 -11.04
N PRO A 422 18.34 -12.98 -10.22
CA PRO A 422 17.06 -12.32 -10.42
C PRO A 422 17.22 -10.80 -10.54
N TYR A 423 16.55 -10.22 -11.54
CA TYR A 423 16.64 -8.81 -11.89
C TYR A 423 15.48 -8.40 -12.79
N VAL A 424 14.83 -7.26 -12.52
CA VAL A 424 13.79 -6.69 -13.38
C VAL A 424 14.15 -5.27 -13.79
N ALA A 425 13.89 -4.92 -15.05
CA ALA A 425 13.90 -3.55 -15.56
C ALA A 425 12.67 -3.29 -16.44
N GLU A 426 12.71 -2.26 -17.29
CA GLU A 426 11.51 -1.80 -17.99
C GLU A 426 11.06 -2.74 -19.12
N ALA A 427 11.96 -3.16 -20.02
CA ALA A 427 11.61 -4.09 -21.10
C ALA A 427 12.75 -5.01 -21.52
N HIS A 428 12.37 -6.22 -21.94
CA HIS A 428 13.28 -7.27 -22.37
C HIS A 428 13.20 -7.49 -23.88
N HIS A 429 14.35 -7.76 -24.52
CA HIS A 429 14.37 -8.16 -25.92
C HIS A 429 13.62 -9.48 -26.11
N PRO A 430 12.74 -9.63 -27.10
CA PRO A 430 11.89 -10.82 -27.18
C PRO A 430 12.64 -12.12 -27.53
N ASP A 431 13.80 -12.02 -28.17
CA ASP A 431 14.59 -13.17 -28.65
C ASP A 431 16.02 -13.24 -28.07
N GLU A 432 16.53 -12.16 -27.47
CA GLU A 432 17.90 -12.09 -26.95
C GLU A 432 17.84 -11.99 -25.42
N ASN A 433 18.77 -12.64 -24.72
CA ASN A 433 18.83 -12.58 -23.25
C ASN A 433 19.40 -11.25 -22.74
N ARG A 434 18.66 -10.16 -22.92
CA ARG A 434 19.03 -8.85 -22.38
C ARG A 434 17.83 -7.93 -22.20
N TRP A 435 17.91 -7.13 -21.15
CA TRP A 435 17.12 -5.92 -20.97
C TRP A 435 17.56 -4.85 -21.98
N ILE A 436 16.61 -4.10 -22.53
CA ILE A 436 16.86 -3.09 -23.58
C ILE A 436 16.49 -1.66 -23.18
N TYR A 437 15.74 -1.50 -22.10
CA TYR A 437 15.39 -0.23 -21.43
C TYR A 437 15.81 -0.36 -19.96
N ASP A 438 17.10 -0.10 -19.73
CA ASP A 438 17.77 -0.42 -18.49
C ASP A 438 18.85 0.64 -18.22
N GLY A 439 18.46 1.68 -17.48
CA GLY A 439 19.31 2.80 -17.12
C GLY A 439 19.74 2.73 -15.66
N ASN A 440 21.02 3.03 -15.41
CA ASN A 440 21.59 2.98 -14.06
C ASN A 440 20.98 4.04 -13.13
N GLY A 441 20.50 3.63 -11.96
CA GLY A 441 19.81 4.47 -10.96
C GLY A 441 18.38 4.86 -11.37
N HIS A 442 17.81 4.14 -12.34
CA HIS A 442 16.51 4.42 -12.92
C HIS A 442 15.68 3.14 -13.03
N SER A 443 16.09 2.21 -13.90
CA SER A 443 15.26 1.07 -14.29
C SER A 443 15.49 -0.16 -13.42
N GLU A 444 16.47 -0.16 -12.50
CA GLU A 444 16.73 -1.31 -11.63
C GLU A 444 15.57 -1.57 -10.67
N ASP A 445 15.24 -2.85 -10.49
CA ASP A 445 14.22 -3.33 -9.54
C ASP A 445 12.81 -2.77 -9.82
N TYR A 446 12.57 -2.32 -11.06
CA TYR A 446 11.38 -1.59 -11.49
C TYR A 446 10.04 -2.24 -11.10
N ASN A 447 9.21 -1.48 -10.37
CA ASN A 447 7.90 -1.90 -9.92
C ASN A 447 6.82 -1.39 -10.87
N HIS A 448 6.65 -2.10 -11.98
CA HIS A 448 5.67 -1.74 -13.01
C HIS A 448 4.89 -2.97 -13.53
N SER A 449 4.71 -3.97 -12.69
CA SER A 449 4.13 -5.27 -13.07
C SER A 449 3.71 -6.09 -11.86
N THR A 450 2.86 -7.10 -12.05
CA THR A 450 2.64 -8.17 -11.07
C THR A 450 3.48 -9.40 -11.44
N TYR A 451 3.85 -10.22 -10.47
CA TYR A 451 4.41 -11.54 -10.71
C TYR A 451 3.97 -12.50 -9.62
N VAL A 452 4.11 -12.07 -8.37
CA VAL A 452 3.60 -12.81 -7.20
C VAL A 452 2.11 -13.06 -7.35
N ASP A 453 1.33 -12.05 -7.78
CA ASP A 453 -0.09 -12.23 -7.97
C ASP A 453 -0.40 -13.30 -9.04
N ASN A 454 0.34 -13.31 -10.16
CA ASN A 454 0.17 -14.32 -11.20
C ASN A 454 0.54 -15.73 -10.71
N VAL A 455 1.51 -15.84 -9.80
CA VAL A 455 1.86 -17.11 -9.16
C VAL A 455 0.78 -17.56 -8.17
N ILE A 456 0.30 -16.68 -7.29
CA ILE A 456 -0.65 -17.05 -6.24
C ILE A 456 -2.06 -17.27 -6.82
N SER A 457 -2.58 -16.32 -7.60
CA SER A 457 -3.94 -16.37 -8.14
C SER A 457 -4.06 -17.27 -9.38
N GLY A 458 -3.00 -17.36 -10.19
CA GLY A 458 -2.97 -18.21 -11.39
C GLY A 458 -2.40 -19.60 -11.12
N LEU A 459 -1.09 -19.69 -10.89
CA LEU A 459 -0.38 -20.99 -10.78
C LEU A 459 -0.92 -21.84 -9.61
N ILE A 460 -0.96 -21.29 -8.40
CA ILE A 460 -1.51 -21.95 -7.22
C ILE A 460 -3.04 -21.94 -7.24
N GLY A 461 -3.63 -20.87 -7.79
CA GLY A 461 -5.06 -20.80 -8.04
C GLY A 461 -5.87 -20.22 -6.89
N VAL A 462 -5.28 -19.42 -5.98
CA VAL A 462 -6.05 -18.83 -4.87
C VAL A 462 -6.98 -17.75 -5.43
N ASP A 463 -8.27 -18.07 -5.48
CA ASP A 463 -9.34 -17.20 -5.98
C ASP A 463 -10.10 -16.55 -4.81
N GLY A 464 -10.00 -15.23 -4.73
CA GLY A 464 -10.61 -14.42 -3.68
C GLY A 464 -12.12 -14.36 -3.78
N ARG A 465 -12.81 -14.16 -2.65
CA ARG A 465 -14.27 -14.05 -2.61
C ARG A 465 -14.69 -13.05 -1.55
N ALA A 466 -15.88 -12.49 -1.71
CA ALA A 466 -16.48 -11.56 -0.76
C ALA A 466 -17.21 -12.26 0.41
N ASP A 467 -17.51 -13.55 0.27
CA ASP A 467 -18.07 -14.37 1.34
C ASP A 467 -16.97 -15.08 2.15
N ASN A 468 -17.35 -15.83 3.18
CA ASN A 468 -16.42 -16.47 4.11
C ASN A 468 -15.70 -17.71 3.53
N ALA A 469 -15.57 -17.82 2.21
CA ALA A 469 -14.98 -18.96 1.55
C ALA A 469 -13.85 -18.52 0.62
N VAL A 470 -12.89 -19.41 0.37
CA VAL A 470 -11.89 -19.30 -0.70
C VAL A 470 -12.12 -20.40 -1.71
N THR A 471 -11.87 -20.14 -3.00
CA THR A 471 -11.81 -21.19 -4.01
C THR A 471 -10.37 -21.36 -4.47
N ILE A 472 -9.89 -22.59 -4.58
CA ILE A 472 -8.59 -22.93 -5.14
C ILE A 472 -8.84 -23.49 -6.54
N LYS A 473 -8.32 -22.85 -7.60
CA LYS A 473 -8.42 -23.23 -9.01
C LYS A 473 -7.01 -23.39 -9.65
N PRO A 474 -6.24 -24.43 -9.31
CA PRO A 474 -4.83 -24.53 -9.70
C PRO A 474 -4.64 -24.60 -11.21
N LEU A 475 -3.70 -23.81 -11.74
CA LEU A 475 -3.18 -23.97 -13.10
C LEU A 475 -1.86 -24.75 -13.14
N ALA A 476 -1.27 -25.04 -11.99
CA ALA A 476 -0.12 -25.94 -11.88
C ALA A 476 -0.42 -27.31 -12.53
N PRO A 477 0.55 -27.89 -13.26
CA PRO A 477 0.32 -29.12 -13.98
C PRO A 477 0.25 -30.31 -13.02
N SER A 478 -0.62 -31.27 -13.29
CA SER A 478 -0.76 -32.50 -12.49
C SER A 478 0.48 -33.40 -12.51
N SER A 479 1.42 -33.12 -13.43
CA SER A 479 2.74 -33.77 -13.49
C SER A 479 3.72 -33.25 -12.44
N TRP A 480 3.47 -32.12 -11.80
CA TRP A 480 4.29 -31.67 -10.68
C TRP A 480 4.10 -32.60 -9.48
N ASP A 481 5.21 -32.96 -8.84
CA ASP A 481 5.19 -33.82 -7.66
C ASP A 481 4.65 -33.09 -6.43
N TYR A 482 4.81 -31.78 -6.38
CA TYR A 482 4.40 -30.96 -5.25
C TYR A 482 4.25 -29.48 -5.62
N PHE A 483 3.54 -28.74 -4.77
CA PHE A 483 3.73 -27.32 -4.53
C PHE A 483 3.18 -26.98 -3.14
N LEU A 484 3.64 -25.88 -2.54
CA LEU A 484 3.15 -25.41 -1.27
C LEU A 484 3.15 -23.88 -1.23
N LEU A 485 1.97 -23.30 -1.02
CA LEU A 485 1.81 -21.91 -0.59
C LEU A 485 1.42 -21.93 0.89
N GLU A 486 2.30 -21.47 1.77
CA GLU A 486 2.16 -21.53 3.22
C GLU A 486 1.87 -20.15 3.83
N ASN A 487 0.82 -20.10 4.67
CA ASN A 487 0.39 -18.95 5.45
C ASN A 487 0.18 -17.67 4.62
N ALA A 488 -0.54 -17.79 3.50
CA ALA A 488 -1.06 -16.63 2.79
C ALA A 488 -2.13 -15.93 3.67
N PRO A 489 -2.06 -14.60 3.86
CA PRO A 489 -3.11 -13.89 4.59
C PRO A 489 -4.40 -13.89 3.77
N TYR A 490 -5.50 -14.35 4.37
CA TYR A 490 -6.82 -14.40 3.74
C TYR A 490 -7.91 -14.14 4.78
N HIS A 491 -8.65 -13.04 4.65
CA HIS A 491 -9.72 -12.62 5.57
C HIS A 491 -9.23 -12.54 7.03
N GLY A 492 -7.96 -12.17 7.24
CA GLY A 492 -7.32 -12.15 8.56
C GLY A 492 -6.84 -13.51 9.10
N HIS A 493 -7.11 -14.61 8.39
CA HIS A 493 -6.63 -15.97 8.66
C HIS A 493 -5.35 -16.30 7.88
N ASN A 494 -4.70 -17.41 8.24
CA ASN A 494 -3.58 -17.97 7.47
C ASN A 494 -4.05 -19.17 6.64
N LEU A 495 -4.07 -18.98 5.32
CA LEU A 495 -4.37 -20.00 4.34
C LEU A 495 -3.10 -20.72 3.89
N THR A 496 -3.12 -22.05 3.91
CA THR A 496 -2.07 -22.89 3.31
C THR A 496 -2.66 -23.82 2.26
N VAL A 497 -2.11 -23.80 1.05
CA VAL A 497 -2.50 -24.66 -0.08
C VAL A 497 -1.33 -25.58 -0.41
N LEU A 498 -1.55 -26.88 -0.28
CA LEU A 498 -0.53 -27.91 -0.43
C LEU A 498 -0.95 -28.93 -1.48
N TRP A 499 -0.13 -29.15 -2.49
CA TRP A 499 -0.18 -30.30 -3.37
C TRP A 499 1.02 -31.19 -3.08
N ASP A 500 0.77 -32.48 -2.86
CA ASP A 500 1.81 -33.50 -2.78
C ASP A 500 1.28 -34.76 -3.46
N ARG A 501 1.80 -35.10 -4.64
CA ARG A 501 1.29 -36.18 -5.49
C ARG A 501 1.39 -37.54 -4.81
N THR A 502 2.40 -37.73 -3.95
CA THR A 502 2.68 -39.03 -3.28
C THR A 502 2.45 -38.97 -1.78
N GLY A 503 2.44 -37.78 -1.19
CA GLY A 503 2.37 -37.53 0.24
C GLY A 503 3.71 -37.60 0.97
N SER A 504 4.81 -37.87 0.27
CA SER A 504 6.12 -38.11 0.88
C SER A 504 6.92 -36.83 1.14
N ARG A 505 6.63 -35.72 0.45
CA ARG A 505 7.46 -34.51 0.57
C ARG A 505 7.22 -33.80 1.90
N TYR A 506 5.97 -33.62 2.27
CA TYR A 506 5.60 -32.87 3.48
C TYR A 506 5.09 -33.77 4.62
N GLY A 507 4.93 -35.08 4.38
CA GLY A 507 4.42 -36.03 5.37
C GLY A 507 2.96 -35.77 5.75
N ARG A 508 2.17 -35.17 4.84
CA ARG A 508 0.75 -34.81 5.04
C ARG A 508 -0.21 -35.65 4.19
N GLY A 509 0.27 -36.77 3.63
CA GLY A 509 -0.51 -37.62 2.73
C GLY A 509 -0.66 -37.04 1.32
N ALA A 510 -1.11 -37.86 0.37
CA ALA A 510 -1.19 -37.49 -1.04
C ALA A 510 -2.40 -36.58 -1.37
N GLY A 511 -2.31 -35.82 -2.45
CA GLY A 511 -3.38 -34.96 -2.98
C GLY A 511 -3.31 -33.49 -2.56
N LEU A 512 -4.22 -32.69 -3.10
CA LEU A 512 -4.41 -31.28 -2.77
C LEU A 512 -5.04 -31.14 -1.38
N LYS A 513 -4.52 -30.24 -0.55
CA LYS A 513 -5.00 -29.95 0.80
C LYS A 513 -5.02 -28.47 1.04
N VAL A 514 -6.00 -28.06 1.85
CA VAL A 514 -6.15 -26.67 2.29
C VAL A 514 -6.19 -26.66 3.81
N TYR A 515 -5.40 -25.77 4.40
CA TYR A 515 -5.39 -25.51 5.82
C TYR A 515 -5.79 -24.06 6.08
N VAL A 516 -6.53 -23.84 7.15
CA VAL A 516 -6.87 -22.52 7.68
C VAL A 516 -6.40 -22.47 9.12
N ASP A 517 -5.57 -21.49 9.45
CA ASP A 517 -4.97 -21.30 10.77
C ASP A 517 -4.25 -22.55 11.32
N GLY A 518 -3.60 -23.30 10.42
CA GLY A 518 -2.88 -24.53 10.75
C GLY A 518 -3.74 -25.80 10.81
N VAL A 519 -5.06 -25.68 10.68
CA VAL A 519 -6.00 -26.82 10.70
C VAL A 519 -6.35 -27.23 9.28
N GLN A 520 -6.23 -28.52 8.95
CA GLN A 520 -6.63 -29.02 7.64
C GLN A 520 -8.16 -28.97 7.50
N THR A 521 -8.66 -28.14 6.59
CA THR A 521 -10.09 -27.92 6.38
C THR A 521 -10.62 -28.70 5.18
N ALA A 522 -9.76 -29.00 4.19
CA ALA A 522 -10.15 -29.76 3.01
C ALA A 522 -9.00 -30.58 2.42
N ALA A 523 -9.35 -31.66 1.71
CA ALA A 523 -8.42 -32.49 0.96
C ALA A 523 -9.12 -33.17 -0.24
N GLN A 524 -8.41 -33.37 -1.35
CA GLN A 524 -8.88 -34.11 -2.51
C GLN A 524 -7.71 -34.74 -3.29
N PRO A 525 -7.93 -35.80 -4.09
CA PRO A 525 -6.83 -36.53 -4.74
C PRO A 525 -6.15 -35.79 -5.91
N GLY A 526 -6.86 -34.86 -6.56
CA GLY A 526 -6.37 -34.16 -7.76
C GLY A 526 -6.38 -32.64 -7.64
N LEU A 527 -6.06 -31.95 -8.75
CA LEU A 527 -5.98 -30.49 -8.84
C LEU A 527 -7.26 -29.84 -9.41
N ASN A 528 -8.42 -30.47 -9.21
CA ASN A 528 -9.70 -29.86 -9.61
C ASN A 528 -10.00 -28.63 -8.72
N PRO A 529 -10.88 -27.70 -9.14
CA PRO A 529 -11.31 -26.61 -8.28
C PRO A 529 -11.87 -27.10 -6.93
N LEU A 530 -11.49 -26.42 -5.84
CA LEU A 530 -11.87 -26.76 -4.46
C LEU A 530 -12.27 -25.51 -3.68
N THR A 531 -13.51 -25.43 -3.20
CA THR A 531 -13.98 -24.33 -2.35
C THR A 531 -13.98 -24.72 -0.87
N VAL A 532 -13.46 -23.84 -0.03
CA VAL A 532 -13.24 -24.08 1.41
C VAL A 532 -13.78 -22.89 2.20
N ASN A 533 -14.58 -23.14 3.24
CA ASN A 533 -14.98 -22.12 4.20
C ASN A 533 -13.78 -21.75 5.09
N VAL A 534 -13.41 -20.48 5.12
CA VAL A 534 -12.29 -19.96 5.93
C VAL A 534 -12.75 -19.37 7.27
N GLY A 535 -14.05 -19.09 7.42
CA GLY A 535 -14.57 -18.36 8.57
C GLY A 535 -14.80 -16.88 8.27
N GLY A 536 -15.37 -16.16 9.23
CA GLY A 536 -15.63 -14.73 9.09
C GLY A 536 -14.35 -13.90 9.22
N PRO A 537 -14.23 -12.75 8.54
CA PRO A 537 -13.01 -11.94 8.59
C PRO A 537 -12.58 -11.55 10.00
N VAL A 538 -11.27 -11.66 10.26
CA VAL A 538 -10.65 -11.23 11.51
C VAL A 538 -9.93 -9.91 11.29
N THR A 539 -10.39 -8.85 11.97
CA THR A 539 -9.71 -7.56 11.95
C THR A 539 -8.37 -7.68 12.67
N GLN A 540 -7.29 -7.33 11.98
CA GLN A 540 -5.97 -7.19 12.59
C GLN A 540 -5.85 -5.76 13.14
N PRO A 541 -5.40 -5.57 14.40
CA PRO A 541 -5.15 -4.23 14.92
C PRO A 541 -4.08 -3.54 14.07
N THR A 542 -4.40 -2.40 13.47
CA THR A 542 -3.37 -1.55 12.84
C THR A 542 -2.64 -0.80 13.94
N GLY A 543 -1.30 -0.91 13.97
CA GLY A 543 -0.49 -0.20 14.95
C GLY A 543 -0.68 1.31 14.82
N GLU A 544 -1.22 1.95 15.86
CA GLU A 544 -1.53 3.38 15.95
C GLU A 544 -0.28 4.27 16.05
N ARG A 545 0.78 3.99 15.29
CA ARG A 545 2.01 4.79 15.31
C ARG A 545 2.35 5.31 13.93
N VAL A 546 2.92 6.50 13.91
CA VAL A 546 3.35 7.21 12.70
C VAL A 546 4.82 7.59 12.81
N ASN A 547 5.55 7.53 11.70
CA ASN A 547 6.93 8.04 11.66
C ASN A 547 6.91 9.58 11.58
N ILE A 548 7.19 10.24 12.71
CA ILE A 548 7.22 11.71 12.83
C ILE A 548 8.54 12.34 12.35
N ALA A 549 9.53 11.52 11.99
CA ALA A 549 10.78 12.00 11.40
C ALA A 549 10.64 12.30 9.89
N ALA A 550 9.75 11.57 9.20
CA ALA A 550 9.61 11.65 7.74
C ALA A 550 9.27 13.06 7.25
N ASN A 551 10.04 13.55 6.26
CA ASN A 551 9.81 14.80 5.55
C ASN A 551 10.34 14.70 4.10
N THR A 552 9.69 13.83 3.35
CA THR A 552 10.03 13.44 1.97
C THR A 552 9.99 14.59 0.96
N GLN A 553 9.13 15.59 1.18
CA GLN A 553 8.97 16.77 0.32
C GLN A 553 9.78 17.98 0.79
N ARG A 554 10.59 17.82 1.86
CA ARG A 554 11.41 18.90 2.44
C ARG A 554 10.58 20.15 2.78
N HIS A 555 9.39 19.95 3.32
CA HIS A 555 8.54 21.03 3.79
C HIS A 555 9.33 21.92 4.78
N GLY A 556 9.12 23.23 4.71
CA GLY A 556 9.82 24.23 5.53
C GLY A 556 9.21 24.42 6.93
N ASN A 557 9.48 25.58 7.53
CA ASN A 557 8.98 26.10 8.83
C ASN A 557 7.96 25.22 9.60
N GLY A 558 8.42 24.57 10.67
CA GLY A 558 7.59 23.79 11.59
C GLY A 558 7.51 22.28 11.29
N ALA A 559 7.99 21.85 10.12
CA ALA A 559 8.21 20.44 9.78
C ALA A 559 9.57 19.95 10.30
N THR A 560 9.69 18.63 10.48
CA THR A 560 10.94 17.98 10.92
C THR A 560 12.07 18.22 9.91
N GLN A 561 13.25 18.64 10.38
CA GLN A 561 14.43 18.93 9.56
C GLN A 561 15.61 18.05 9.98
N PRO A 562 16.42 17.53 9.04
CA PRO A 562 17.61 16.77 9.38
C PRO A 562 18.78 17.72 9.70
N PHE A 563 19.72 17.26 10.52
CA PHE A 563 20.99 17.95 10.75
C PHE A 563 22.12 16.93 10.96
N ALA A 564 23.36 17.34 10.69
CA ALA A 564 24.54 16.51 10.89
C ALA A 564 25.78 17.33 11.23
N SER A 565 26.76 16.74 11.93
CA SER A 565 28.07 17.38 12.18
C SER A 565 28.95 17.44 10.95
N TYR A 566 28.80 16.47 10.05
CA TYR A 566 29.52 16.34 8.80
C TYR A 566 28.62 15.63 7.79
N THR A 567 28.78 15.94 6.51
CA THR A 567 28.14 15.20 5.40
C THR A 567 29.15 15.12 4.27
N PHE A 568 29.40 13.92 3.76
CA PHE A 568 30.28 13.76 2.60
C PHE A 568 29.71 14.50 1.38
N THR A 569 30.59 15.02 0.52
CA THR A 569 30.23 16.08 -0.46
C THR A 569 29.18 15.70 -1.50
N VAL A 570 28.95 14.41 -1.72
CA VAL A 570 27.95 13.89 -2.69
C VAL A 570 26.68 13.37 -2.01
N ASP A 571 26.65 13.35 -0.68
CA ASP A 571 25.53 12.87 0.14
C ASP A 571 24.71 14.04 0.68
N ASN A 572 23.57 13.72 1.31
CA ASN A 572 22.69 14.74 1.87
C ASN A 572 21.98 14.22 3.13
N ALA A 573 21.98 15.00 4.22
CA ALA A 573 21.28 14.65 5.46
C ALA A 573 19.77 14.47 5.25
N TRP A 574 19.17 15.10 4.24
CA TRP A 574 17.78 14.88 3.83
C TRP A 574 17.45 13.45 3.45
N ARG A 575 18.44 12.65 3.06
CA ARG A 575 18.22 11.25 2.73
C ARG A 575 17.83 10.41 3.93
N THR A 576 18.16 10.81 5.16
CA THR A 576 17.81 10.03 6.34
C THR A 576 16.33 10.11 6.74
N ILE A 577 15.53 10.96 6.08
CA ILE A 577 14.11 11.14 6.40
C ILE A 577 13.24 11.24 5.15
N ASP A 578 13.74 10.77 4.00
CA ASP A 578 13.02 10.83 2.73
C ASP A 578 12.14 9.60 2.49
N GLY A 579 12.10 8.66 3.44
CA GLY A 579 11.18 7.55 3.48
C GLY A 579 11.57 6.38 2.58
N ASN A 580 12.69 6.48 1.85
CA ASN A 580 13.18 5.45 0.93
C ASN A 580 14.18 4.54 1.64
N ILE A 581 13.94 3.23 1.61
CA ILE A 581 14.83 2.23 2.21
C ILE A 581 15.20 1.21 1.15
N PHE A 582 16.44 1.27 0.66
CA PHE A 582 16.98 0.33 -0.33
C PHE A 582 17.72 -0.82 0.36
N GLU A 583 17.50 -2.08 -0.05
CA GLU A 583 18.18 -3.22 0.55
C GLU A 583 19.52 -3.56 -0.13
N ASN A 584 19.64 -3.56 -1.47
CA ASN A 584 20.79 -4.24 -2.10
C ASN A 584 21.84 -3.38 -2.75
N ASN A 585 21.48 -2.15 -3.12
CA ASN A 585 22.37 -1.14 -3.65
C ASN A 585 21.71 0.19 -3.37
N VAL A 586 22.31 0.98 -2.50
CA VAL A 586 21.89 2.38 -2.32
C VAL A 586 22.64 3.15 -3.39
N PRO A 587 21.98 3.67 -4.45
CA PRO A 587 22.66 4.51 -5.43
C PRO A 587 23.41 5.66 -4.73
N GLN A 588 24.44 6.20 -5.38
CA GLN A 588 25.08 7.41 -4.87
C GLN A 588 24.02 8.49 -4.65
N ASN A 589 24.11 9.23 -3.53
CA ASN A 589 23.14 10.28 -3.15
C ASN A 589 21.72 9.77 -2.78
N THR A 590 21.55 8.54 -2.29
CA THR A 590 20.32 8.09 -1.60
C THR A 590 20.53 7.76 -0.12
N ARG A 591 21.58 8.33 0.46
CA ARG A 591 21.99 8.15 1.87
C ARG A 591 22.67 9.39 2.42
N TRP A 592 22.92 9.36 3.72
CA TRP A 592 23.85 10.26 4.41
C TRP A 592 25.05 9.46 4.93
N THR A 593 26.27 9.97 4.77
CA THR A 593 27.49 9.33 5.29
C THR A 593 28.53 10.31 5.83
N THR A 594 29.40 9.80 6.70
CA THR A 594 30.58 10.46 7.25
C THR A 594 31.88 10.08 6.53
N TYR A 595 31.77 9.54 5.30
CA TYR A 595 32.94 9.14 4.53
C TYR A 595 33.97 10.28 4.44
N SER A 596 35.24 9.97 4.70
CA SER A 596 36.33 10.95 4.74
C SER A 596 36.16 12.10 5.76
N SER A 597 35.31 11.95 6.77
CA SER A 597 35.21 12.94 7.85
C SER A 597 36.54 13.11 8.59
N PRO A 598 36.95 14.35 8.93
CA PRO A 598 38.12 14.60 9.76
C PRO A 598 37.85 14.35 11.26
N ASN A 599 36.59 14.14 11.65
CA ASN A 599 36.20 14.02 13.05
C ASN A 599 36.43 12.59 13.57
N ALA A 600 36.79 12.44 14.84
CA ALA A 600 36.83 11.11 15.47
C ALA A 600 35.42 10.55 15.71
N THR A 601 34.41 11.43 15.81
CA THR A 601 33.01 11.09 16.06
C THR A 601 32.13 12.08 15.34
N ASP A 602 31.05 11.58 14.75
CA ASP A 602 30.06 12.39 14.05
C ASP A 602 28.64 12.04 14.51
N HIS A 603 27.70 12.91 14.13
CA HIS A 603 26.29 12.69 14.38
C HIS A 603 25.41 13.11 13.21
N VAL A 604 24.26 12.45 13.11
CA VAL A 604 23.11 12.84 12.28
C VAL A 604 21.84 12.72 13.10
N GLY A 605 20.88 13.61 12.87
CA GLY A 605 19.66 13.66 13.64
C GLY A 605 18.56 14.45 12.98
N VAL A 606 17.47 14.61 13.74
CA VAL A 606 16.27 15.33 13.36
C VAL A 606 15.92 16.39 14.39
N ASP A 607 15.61 17.58 13.93
CA ASP A 607 14.99 18.65 14.69
C ASP A 607 13.49 18.65 14.37
N PHE A 608 12.66 18.34 15.36
CA PHE A 608 11.21 18.26 15.18
C PHE A 608 10.56 19.65 15.09
N GLY A 609 11.29 20.71 15.42
CA GLY A 609 10.78 22.08 15.52
C GLY A 609 9.80 22.31 16.67
N ARG A 610 9.52 21.26 17.47
CA ARG A 610 8.57 21.26 18.57
C ARG A 610 8.88 20.13 19.56
N PRO A 611 8.43 20.22 20.82
CA PRO A 611 8.47 19.09 21.74
C PRO A 611 7.60 17.94 21.21
N VAL A 612 8.14 16.72 21.21
CA VAL A 612 7.43 15.48 20.86
C VAL A 612 7.81 14.37 21.83
N THR A 613 6.89 13.42 22.04
CA THR A 613 7.18 12.19 22.79
C THR A 613 7.85 11.16 21.90
N VAL A 614 8.98 10.62 22.36
CA VAL A 614 9.82 9.68 21.65
C VAL A 614 10.09 8.45 22.52
N ASP A 615 9.87 7.26 21.96
CA ASP A 615 10.06 5.97 22.62
C ASP A 615 10.35 4.79 21.66
N ASP A 616 10.19 4.96 20.33
CA ASP A 616 10.53 3.95 19.30
C ASP A 616 11.32 4.62 18.16
N VAL A 617 12.61 4.28 18.06
CA VAL A 617 13.50 4.77 17.02
C VAL A 617 14.01 3.60 16.18
N ARG A 618 13.96 3.76 14.86
CA ARG A 618 14.37 2.75 13.88
C ARG A 618 15.42 3.33 12.97
N LEU A 619 16.54 2.64 12.85
CA LEU A 619 17.73 3.08 12.13
C LEU A 619 18.09 2.06 11.06
N TYR A 620 18.37 2.55 9.86
CA TYR A 620 18.87 1.74 8.75
C TYR A 620 20.29 2.19 8.44
N PHE A 621 21.26 1.47 9.00
CA PHE A 621 22.67 1.77 8.79
C PHE A 621 23.12 1.31 7.40
N TYR A 622 23.86 2.16 6.71
CA TYR A 622 24.42 1.84 5.40
C TYR A 622 25.80 1.17 5.52
N ASP A 623 26.03 0.12 4.75
CA ASP A 623 27.32 -0.55 4.61
C ASP A 623 27.56 -0.95 3.14
N ASP A 624 28.65 -0.47 2.55
CA ASP A 624 29.08 -0.82 1.19
C ASP A 624 30.24 -1.83 1.16
N GLY A 625 30.62 -2.38 2.32
CA GLY A 625 31.78 -3.25 2.48
C GLY A 625 33.14 -2.52 2.39
N GLY A 626 33.16 -1.25 1.99
CA GLY A 626 34.36 -0.46 1.69
C GLY A 626 34.44 0.82 2.52
N GLY A 627 34.28 1.98 1.86
CA GLY A 627 34.50 3.30 2.43
C GLY A 627 33.48 3.68 3.51
N VAL A 628 32.29 3.06 3.48
CA VAL A 628 31.26 3.29 4.49
C VAL A 628 30.86 1.97 5.12
N ARG A 629 31.04 1.88 6.44
CA ARG A 629 30.78 0.67 7.22
C ARG A 629 29.89 0.98 8.41
N VAL A 630 29.12 0.00 8.86
CA VAL A 630 28.36 0.14 10.12
C VAL A 630 29.29 0.53 11.28
N PRO A 631 28.88 1.40 12.21
CA PRO A 631 29.73 1.76 13.34
C PRO A 631 29.88 0.59 14.32
N THR A 632 30.96 0.57 15.09
CA THR A 632 31.17 -0.48 16.12
C THR A 632 30.23 -0.29 17.32
N SER A 633 29.96 0.97 17.67
CA SER A 633 29.02 1.39 18.69
C SER A 633 28.38 2.72 18.31
N TYR A 634 27.26 3.07 18.95
CA TYR A 634 26.63 4.37 18.78
C TYR A 634 25.75 4.70 19.99
N GLU A 635 25.45 5.98 20.14
CA GLU A 635 24.50 6.49 21.13
C GLU A 635 23.32 7.13 20.41
N LEU A 636 22.12 6.82 20.89
CA LEU A 636 20.92 7.56 20.56
C LEU A 636 20.73 8.63 21.62
N GLN A 637 20.79 9.90 21.23
CA GLN A 637 20.68 11.04 22.13
C GLN A 637 19.47 11.90 21.80
N TYR A 638 18.87 12.52 22.81
CA TYR A 638 17.76 13.45 22.68
C TYR A 638 18.08 14.77 23.38
N TYR A 639 17.53 15.87 22.85
CA TYR A 639 17.74 17.20 23.40
C TYR A 639 16.53 17.63 24.23
N THR A 640 16.77 17.99 25.49
CA THR A 640 15.74 18.41 26.46
C THR A 640 15.29 19.88 26.28
N GLY A 641 15.99 20.63 25.42
CA GLY A 641 15.89 22.09 25.34
C GLY A 641 17.12 22.79 25.93
N THR A 642 17.85 22.13 26.83
CA THR A 642 19.06 22.65 27.48
C THR A 642 20.29 21.76 27.31
N GLU A 643 20.11 20.43 27.23
CA GLU A 643 21.21 19.48 27.16
C GLU A 643 20.88 18.24 26.33
N TRP A 644 21.93 17.52 25.91
CA TRP A 644 21.81 16.23 25.24
C TRP A 644 21.95 15.11 26.27
N LEU A 645 20.97 14.20 26.31
CA LEU A 645 20.98 13.01 27.14
C LEU A 645 20.93 11.75 26.28
N THR A 646 21.49 10.65 26.75
CA THR A 646 21.49 9.36 26.05
C THR A 646 20.21 8.60 26.38
N ALA A 647 19.41 8.32 25.34
CA ALA A 647 18.21 7.49 25.43
C ALA A 647 18.55 5.99 25.36
N ALA A 648 19.50 5.62 24.49
CA ALA A 648 19.93 4.24 24.30
C ALA A 648 21.36 4.18 23.77
N THR A 649 22.04 3.06 24.00
CA THR A 649 23.33 2.74 23.39
C THR A 649 23.19 1.47 22.55
N GLY A 650 23.89 1.43 21.42
CA GLY A 650 23.89 0.29 20.51
C GLY A 650 25.31 -0.13 20.15
N ALA A 651 25.46 -1.39 19.75
CA ALA A 651 26.70 -1.95 19.23
C ALA A 651 26.39 -2.90 18.08
N SER A 652 27.28 -2.96 17.09
CA SER A 652 27.19 -3.87 15.94
C SER A 652 25.80 -3.87 15.27
N PRO A 653 25.30 -2.72 14.77
CA PRO A 653 24.00 -2.67 14.12
C PRO A 653 23.99 -3.49 12.82
N LEU A 654 22.78 -3.81 12.35
CA LEU A 654 22.60 -4.54 11.09
C LEU A 654 23.02 -3.68 9.90
N ALA A 655 23.78 -4.26 8.99
CA ALA A 655 24.13 -3.65 7.71
C ALA A 655 22.90 -3.65 6.79
N ASN A 656 22.52 -2.47 6.29
CA ASN A 656 21.43 -2.24 5.34
C ASN A 656 20.07 -2.79 5.79
N GLY A 657 19.89 -2.99 7.11
CA GLY A 657 18.71 -3.60 7.71
C GLY A 657 18.22 -2.84 8.95
N LEU A 658 17.04 -3.20 9.43
CA LEU A 658 16.37 -2.52 10.54
C LEU A 658 17.08 -2.75 11.87
N THR A 659 17.62 -1.69 12.47
CA THR A 659 18.04 -1.67 13.87
C THR A 659 17.08 -0.83 14.70
N ARG A 660 16.32 -1.47 15.61
CA ARG A 660 15.27 -0.83 16.41
C ARG A 660 15.69 -0.63 17.87
N HIS A 661 15.34 0.53 18.43
CA HIS A 661 15.48 0.88 19.83
C HIS A 661 14.14 1.29 20.42
N THR A 662 13.78 0.69 21.54
CA THR A 662 12.66 1.13 22.38
C THR A 662 13.16 1.49 23.78
N PHE A 663 12.61 2.55 24.36
CA PHE A 663 13.02 3.05 25.68
C PHE A 663 11.86 3.78 26.36
N ALA A 664 12.02 4.12 27.65
CA ALA A 664 11.00 4.87 28.38
C ALA A 664 10.69 6.20 27.67
N PRO A 665 9.42 6.59 27.48
CA PRO A 665 9.07 7.80 26.74
C PRO A 665 9.77 9.06 27.26
N VAL A 666 10.41 9.79 26.35
CA VAL A 666 11.06 11.08 26.63
C VAL A 666 10.44 12.19 25.80
N THR A 667 10.41 13.41 26.34
CA THR A 667 10.07 14.61 25.59
C THR A 667 11.33 15.20 24.97
N ALA A 668 11.34 15.35 23.65
CA ALA A 668 12.49 15.84 22.91
C ALA A 668 12.07 16.90 21.88
N THR A 669 12.93 17.90 21.65
CA THR A 669 12.81 18.80 20.48
C THR A 669 13.73 18.37 19.36
N ARG A 670 14.79 17.62 19.67
CA ARG A 670 15.75 17.05 18.71
C ARG A 670 16.18 15.65 19.15
N LEU A 671 16.56 14.84 18.19
CA LEU A 671 17.12 13.51 18.40
C LEU A 671 18.28 13.27 17.42
N ARG A 672 19.34 12.58 17.85
CA ARG A 672 20.48 12.26 16.99
C ARG A 672 21.11 10.90 17.31
N VAL A 673 21.72 10.31 16.30
CA VAL A 673 22.63 9.18 16.42
C VAL A 673 24.05 9.73 16.44
N VAL A 674 24.85 9.34 17.43
CA VAL A 674 26.26 9.72 17.58
C VAL A 674 27.10 8.45 17.47
N ALA A 675 28.07 8.42 16.56
CA ALA A 675 28.92 7.23 16.39
C ALA A 675 30.37 7.60 16.03
N PRO A 676 31.36 6.79 16.47
CA PRO A 676 32.76 7.00 16.14
C PRO A 676 33.02 6.67 14.66
N ASN A 677 33.91 7.43 14.04
CA ASN A 677 34.47 7.06 12.74
C ASN A 677 35.59 6.03 12.94
N ARG A 678 35.71 5.06 12.02
CA ARG A 678 36.72 3.99 12.12
C ARG A 678 38.16 4.50 11.86
N GLY A 679 38.32 5.73 11.35
CA GLY A 679 39.61 6.28 10.94
C GLY A 679 40.03 5.82 9.54
N GLY A 680 41.15 6.35 9.03
CA GLY A 680 41.71 5.93 7.73
C GLY A 680 40.85 6.29 6.51
N GLY A 681 39.97 7.30 6.61
CA GLY A 681 39.05 7.70 5.55
C GLY A 681 37.73 6.91 5.51
N VAL A 682 37.57 5.88 6.36
CA VAL A 682 36.34 5.08 6.47
C VAL A 682 35.34 5.74 7.41
N GLY A 683 34.13 5.98 6.91
CA GLY A 683 33.00 6.55 7.66
C GLY A 683 31.89 5.54 7.96
N TRP A 684 30.79 6.05 8.50
CA TRP A 684 29.51 5.33 8.68
C TRP A 684 28.37 6.16 8.06
N GLY A 685 27.19 5.58 7.92
CA GLY A 685 26.05 6.30 7.35
C GLY A 685 24.70 5.69 7.69
N LEU A 686 23.65 6.43 7.37
CA LEU A 686 22.26 5.99 7.44
C LEU A 686 21.60 6.15 6.07
N SER A 687 20.82 5.16 5.68
CA SER A 687 19.82 5.34 4.62
C SER A 687 18.54 5.96 5.17
N GLU A 688 18.13 5.62 6.41
CA GLU A 688 16.90 6.16 7.00
C GLU A 688 16.99 6.18 8.54
N LEU A 689 16.38 7.21 9.14
CA LEU A 689 16.18 7.45 10.57
C LEU A 689 14.69 7.72 10.79
N GLN A 690 14.02 6.78 11.44
CA GLN A 690 12.59 6.88 11.73
C GLN A 690 12.36 7.05 13.22
N VAL A 691 11.33 7.84 13.56
CA VAL A 691 10.86 8.03 14.93
C VAL A 691 9.38 7.74 14.95
N TRP A 692 8.98 6.60 15.52
CA TRP A 692 7.61 6.12 15.51
C TRP A 692 6.91 6.51 16.80
N SER A 693 5.94 7.42 16.71
CA SER A 693 5.20 7.92 17.87
C SER A 693 3.70 7.81 17.64
N ARG A 694 2.91 8.03 18.68
CA ARG A 694 1.45 8.10 18.57
C ARG A 694 1.05 9.30 17.70
N PRO A 695 0.04 9.17 16.82
CA PRO A 695 -0.39 10.25 15.98
C PRO A 695 -1.02 11.35 16.84
N THR A 696 -0.67 12.58 16.50
CA THR A 696 -1.24 13.78 17.09
C THR A 696 -1.96 14.54 16.00
N PHE A 697 -3.06 15.20 16.31
CA PHE A 697 -3.99 15.78 15.34
C PHE A 697 -4.30 17.25 15.66
N LYS A 698 -4.60 17.98 14.61
CA LYS A 698 -5.37 19.22 14.63
C LYS A 698 -6.78 18.88 14.14
N ILE A 699 -7.80 19.33 14.88
CA ILE A 699 -9.21 19.00 14.59
C ILE A 699 -9.87 20.23 13.96
N PHE A 700 -10.13 20.20 12.65
CA PHE A 700 -10.69 21.33 11.90
C PHE A 700 -12.20 21.23 11.79
N ASN A 701 -12.91 22.31 12.03
CA ASN A 701 -14.34 22.37 11.76
C ASN A 701 -14.59 22.55 10.25
N ARG A 702 -15.45 21.72 9.67
CA ARG A 702 -15.78 21.76 8.23
C ARG A 702 -16.45 23.07 7.82
N HIS A 703 -17.25 23.68 8.69
CA HIS A 703 -17.96 24.91 8.35
C HIS A 703 -17.05 26.15 8.37
N SER A 704 -16.27 26.33 9.42
CA SER A 704 -15.45 27.54 9.61
C SER A 704 -14.02 27.43 9.09
N GLY A 705 -13.49 26.21 8.92
CA GLY A 705 -12.09 25.95 8.63
C GLY A 705 -11.15 26.22 9.82
N LYS A 706 -11.69 26.47 11.03
CA LYS A 706 -10.93 26.75 12.25
C LYS A 706 -10.68 25.51 13.09
N LEU A 707 -9.78 25.62 14.05
CA LEU A 707 -9.32 24.51 14.88
C LEU A 707 -10.06 24.44 16.21
N LEU A 708 -10.32 23.22 16.66
CA LEU A 708 -10.63 22.93 18.06
C LEU A 708 -9.43 23.32 18.95
N ALA A 709 -9.67 24.18 19.92
CA ALA A 709 -8.64 24.73 20.81
C ALA A 709 -9.17 24.90 22.23
N VAL A 710 -8.27 24.89 23.21
CA VAL A 710 -8.61 25.24 24.60
C VAL A 710 -8.45 26.74 24.78
N SER A 711 -9.49 27.40 25.30
CA SER A 711 -9.49 28.85 25.51
C SER A 711 -8.25 29.32 26.27
N ASN A 712 -7.54 30.30 25.70
CA ASN A 712 -6.32 30.91 26.25
C ASN A 712 -5.19 29.91 26.59
N ALA A 713 -5.13 28.75 25.93
CA ALA A 713 -4.19 27.68 26.24
C ALA A 713 -4.17 27.29 27.74
N SER A 714 -5.34 27.39 28.40
CA SER A 714 -5.48 27.04 29.81
C SER A 714 -5.11 25.58 30.05
N THR A 715 -4.55 25.27 31.22
CA THR A 715 -4.31 23.90 31.70
C THR A 715 -5.26 23.50 32.83
N ALA A 716 -6.22 24.36 33.17
CA ALA A 716 -7.18 24.12 34.25
C ALA A 716 -8.33 23.20 33.82
N ASN A 717 -8.86 22.45 34.80
CA ASN A 717 -10.13 21.74 34.65
C ASN A 717 -11.28 22.70 34.34
N SER A 718 -12.22 22.23 33.54
CA SER A 718 -13.40 22.98 33.08
C SER A 718 -13.06 24.20 32.23
N ALA A 719 -11.84 24.32 31.72
CA ALA A 719 -11.53 25.38 30.75
C ALA A 719 -12.36 25.16 29.47
N PRO A 720 -13.00 26.22 28.92
CA PRO A 720 -13.80 26.12 27.71
C PRO A 720 -12.99 25.62 26.52
N VAL A 721 -13.61 24.74 25.73
CA VAL A 721 -13.15 24.43 24.38
C VAL A 721 -13.89 25.32 23.39
N GLN A 722 -13.13 25.83 22.44
CA GLN A 722 -13.59 26.79 21.44
C GLN A 722 -13.06 26.41 20.06
N GLN A 723 -13.55 27.07 19.02
CA GLN A 723 -12.81 27.13 17.76
C GLN A 723 -11.94 28.40 17.69
N TYR A 724 -10.76 28.29 17.08
CA TYR A 724 -9.83 29.41 16.94
C TYR A 724 -8.93 29.22 15.71
N GLY A 725 -8.44 30.32 15.13
CA GLY A 725 -7.42 30.29 14.07
C GLY A 725 -6.13 29.58 14.52
N ASP A 726 -5.42 28.92 13.62
CA ASP A 726 -4.21 28.17 13.99
C ASP A 726 -3.05 29.09 14.38
N THR A 727 -2.72 29.13 15.66
CA THR A 727 -1.62 29.89 16.27
C THR A 727 -0.32 29.09 16.35
N GLY A 728 -0.34 27.80 16.01
CA GLY A 728 0.79 26.88 16.15
C GLY A 728 1.04 26.37 17.58
N THR A 729 0.27 26.84 18.58
CA THR A 729 0.45 26.47 20.00
C THR A 729 -0.10 25.06 20.32
N MET A 730 0.31 24.50 21.47
CA MET A 730 0.01 23.11 21.84
C MET A 730 -1.48 22.87 22.17
N ASP A 731 -2.22 23.90 22.56
CA ASP A 731 -3.64 23.79 22.93
C ASP A 731 -4.57 23.51 21.74
N HIS A 732 -4.06 23.64 20.52
CA HIS A 732 -4.72 23.24 19.27
C HIS A 732 -4.45 21.78 18.87
N ARG A 733 -3.63 21.06 19.64
CA ARG A 733 -3.16 19.71 19.29
C ARG A 733 -3.76 18.68 20.22
N TRP A 734 -4.22 17.60 19.62
CA TRP A 734 -5.01 16.57 20.26
C TRP A 734 -4.45 15.19 19.94
N GLU A 735 -4.61 14.26 20.87
CA GLU A 735 -4.32 12.85 20.68
C GLU A 735 -5.62 12.06 20.90
N LEU A 736 -5.89 11.10 20.01
CA LEU A 736 -6.96 10.14 20.21
C LEU A 736 -6.37 8.95 20.98
N VAL A 737 -6.80 8.77 22.22
CA VAL A 737 -6.37 7.67 23.09
C VAL A 737 -7.47 6.61 23.09
N ASP A 738 -7.20 5.48 22.44
CA ASP A 738 -8.14 4.36 22.38
C ASP A 738 -8.43 3.80 23.79
N ASN A 739 -9.70 3.51 24.04
CA ASN A 739 -10.19 2.86 25.24
C ASN A 739 -10.27 1.33 25.09
N GLY A 740 -9.99 0.79 23.90
CA GLY A 740 -9.99 -0.65 23.60
C GLY A 740 -11.37 -1.23 23.26
N ASP A 741 -12.41 -0.39 23.23
CA ASP A 741 -13.80 -0.75 22.89
C ASP A 741 -14.37 0.11 21.75
N GLY A 742 -13.50 0.76 20.96
CA GLY A 742 -13.85 1.64 19.84
C GLY A 742 -14.21 3.07 20.24
N TRP A 743 -14.16 3.41 21.53
CA TRP A 743 -14.31 4.77 22.04
C TRP A 743 -12.95 5.40 22.34
N PHE A 744 -12.84 6.70 22.12
CA PHE A 744 -11.60 7.43 22.31
C PHE A 744 -11.74 8.49 23.38
N ARG A 745 -10.67 8.72 24.13
CA ARG A 745 -10.46 9.99 24.82
C ARG A 745 -9.73 10.92 23.86
N ILE A 746 -10.12 12.19 23.82
CA ILE A 746 -9.45 13.20 23.00
C ILE A 746 -8.61 14.06 23.93
N ARG A 747 -7.32 13.74 24.06
CA ARG A 747 -6.38 14.38 25.00
C ARG A 747 -5.73 15.61 24.39
N ASN A 748 -5.71 16.73 25.11
CA ASN A 748 -5.02 17.94 24.71
C ASN A 748 -3.53 17.86 25.06
N LEU A 749 -2.64 18.20 24.12
CA LEU A 749 -1.19 18.10 24.33
C LEU A 749 -0.57 19.25 25.12
N ASN A 750 -1.32 20.32 25.41
CA ASN A 750 -0.84 21.39 26.28
C ASN A 750 -1.04 21.09 27.77
N SER A 751 -2.08 20.33 28.11
CA SER A 751 -2.53 20.14 29.50
C SER A 751 -2.59 18.69 29.97
N ASP A 752 -2.42 17.73 29.05
CA ASP A 752 -2.66 16.29 29.23
C ASP A 752 -4.10 15.91 29.65
N LYS A 753 -5.03 16.87 29.63
CA LYS A 753 -6.46 16.68 29.97
C LYS A 753 -7.27 16.20 28.77
N VAL A 754 -8.43 15.64 29.02
CA VAL A 754 -9.31 15.07 28.00
C VAL A 754 -10.52 15.94 27.73
N LEU A 755 -11.04 15.87 26.49
CA LEU A 755 -12.26 16.52 26.07
C LEU A 755 -13.47 15.91 26.78
N GLY A 756 -14.23 16.72 27.50
CA GLY A 756 -15.42 16.32 28.27
C GLY A 756 -16.57 17.29 28.10
N VAL A 757 -17.73 16.94 28.66
CA VAL A 757 -18.92 17.80 28.64
C VAL A 757 -19.13 18.38 30.03
N ALA A 758 -19.28 19.70 30.12
CA ALA A 758 -19.42 20.38 31.40
C ALA A 758 -20.54 19.77 32.25
N GLY A 759 -20.16 19.28 33.44
CA GLY A 759 -21.08 18.66 34.40
C GLY A 759 -21.74 17.37 33.91
N MET A 760 -21.15 16.66 32.94
CA MET A 760 -21.76 15.49 32.29
C MET A 760 -23.17 15.76 31.74
N SER A 761 -23.44 17.01 31.37
CA SER A 761 -24.77 17.39 30.91
C SER A 761 -25.17 16.57 29.68
N THR A 762 -26.46 16.24 29.57
CA THR A 762 -27.05 15.66 28.36
C THR A 762 -27.87 16.68 27.57
N ALA A 763 -27.89 17.96 28.01
CA ALA A 763 -28.62 19.02 27.35
C ALA A 763 -27.97 19.43 26.01
N ASP A 764 -28.80 19.90 25.07
CA ASP A 764 -28.28 20.60 23.89
C ASP A 764 -27.59 21.89 24.33
N SER A 765 -26.55 22.28 23.60
CA SER A 765 -25.75 23.47 23.87
C SER A 765 -24.98 23.43 25.19
N ALA A 766 -24.82 22.24 25.79
CA ALA A 766 -23.91 22.09 26.92
C ALA A 766 -22.46 22.30 26.45
N GLN A 767 -21.74 23.13 27.19
CA GLN A 767 -20.37 23.51 26.87
C GLN A 767 -19.42 22.31 26.95
N VAL A 768 -18.53 22.23 25.97
CA VAL A 768 -17.44 21.26 25.96
C VAL A 768 -16.23 21.90 26.63
N VAL A 769 -15.54 21.12 27.45
CA VAL A 769 -14.42 21.56 28.28
C VAL A 769 -13.27 20.56 28.17
N GLN A 770 -12.11 20.93 28.66
CA GLN A 770 -11.11 19.94 29.07
C GLN A 770 -11.26 19.60 30.55
N PHE A 771 -10.94 18.36 30.92
CA PHE A 771 -10.96 17.90 32.31
C PHE A 771 -9.94 16.78 32.52
N ASP A 772 -9.45 16.62 33.75
CA ASP A 772 -8.62 15.46 34.12
C ASP A 772 -9.41 14.17 33.89
N ASP A 773 -8.79 13.16 33.29
CA ASP A 773 -9.50 11.91 33.05
C ASP A 773 -9.82 11.20 34.37
N ASN A 774 -11.11 11.07 34.65
CA ASN A 774 -11.68 10.39 35.81
C ASN A 774 -12.49 9.14 35.39
N GLY A 775 -12.40 8.72 34.12
CA GLY A 775 -13.06 7.53 33.58
C GLY A 775 -14.56 7.67 33.30
N THR A 776 -15.14 8.88 33.34
CA THR A 776 -16.57 9.08 33.09
C THR A 776 -16.91 9.01 31.59
N ALA A 777 -18.16 8.63 31.30
CA ALA A 777 -18.62 8.41 29.93
C ALA A 777 -18.67 9.68 29.07
N ASP A 778 -18.71 10.87 29.67
CA ASP A 778 -18.71 12.13 28.92
C ASP A 778 -17.33 12.49 28.35
N HIS A 779 -16.26 11.80 28.79
CA HIS A 779 -14.92 11.92 28.21
C HIS A 779 -14.70 11.01 27.00
N LEU A 780 -15.67 10.15 26.69
CA LEU A 780 -15.56 9.14 25.64
C LEU A 780 -16.30 9.60 24.38
N TRP A 781 -15.56 9.61 23.28
CA TRP A 781 -16.02 10.08 21.98
C TRP A 781 -15.84 8.99 20.92
N LEU A 782 -16.83 8.83 20.05
CA LEU A 782 -16.79 7.94 18.90
C LEU A 782 -16.70 8.79 17.62
N PRO A 783 -15.61 8.70 16.85
CA PRO A 783 -15.54 9.22 15.50
C PRO A 783 -16.49 8.43 14.59
N VAL A 784 -17.45 9.12 13.99
CA VAL A 784 -18.42 8.56 13.04
C VAL A 784 -18.13 9.18 11.68
N ASP A 785 -17.81 8.38 10.66
CA ASP A 785 -17.53 8.89 9.32
C ASP A 785 -18.72 9.70 8.76
N ALA A 786 -18.41 10.86 8.21
CA ALA A 786 -19.35 11.77 7.53
C ALA A 786 -19.00 11.98 6.05
N GLY A 787 -18.03 11.20 5.53
CA GLY A 787 -17.60 11.20 4.13
C GLY A 787 -16.62 12.31 3.79
N ASN A 788 -15.87 12.11 2.69
CA ASN A 788 -14.88 13.07 2.17
C ASN A 788 -13.83 13.50 3.21
N GLY A 789 -13.41 12.57 4.07
CA GLY A 789 -12.43 12.83 5.13
C GLY A 789 -12.95 13.64 6.32
N ASN A 790 -14.27 13.78 6.47
CA ASN A 790 -14.90 14.42 7.63
C ASN A 790 -15.52 13.37 8.55
N PHE A 791 -15.57 13.68 9.85
CA PHE A 791 -16.12 12.84 10.90
C PHE A 791 -17.02 13.67 11.82
N LYS A 792 -18.02 13.03 12.39
CA LYS A 792 -18.77 13.52 13.55
C LYS A 792 -18.13 12.94 14.82
N LEU A 793 -18.09 13.69 15.90
CA LEU A 793 -17.59 13.20 17.20
C LEU A 793 -18.77 13.02 18.14
N LEU A 794 -19.20 11.77 18.33
CA LEU A 794 -20.35 11.38 19.14
C LEU A 794 -19.92 11.14 20.59
N ASN A 795 -20.57 11.79 21.55
CA ASN A 795 -20.29 11.58 22.96
C ASN A 795 -21.01 10.34 23.52
N ARG A 796 -20.32 9.49 24.28
CA ARG A 796 -20.89 8.24 24.82
C ARG A 796 -21.99 8.47 25.84
N HIS A 797 -21.87 9.52 26.67
CA HIS A 797 -22.83 9.76 27.74
C HIS A 797 -24.16 10.31 27.22
N SER A 798 -24.10 11.28 26.30
CA SER A 798 -25.30 11.98 25.81
C SER A 798 -25.86 11.48 24.49
N GLY A 799 -25.06 10.77 23.69
CA GLY A 799 -25.41 10.42 22.31
C GLY A 799 -25.49 11.64 21.37
N LYS A 800 -24.84 12.76 21.73
CA LYS A 800 -24.83 14.01 20.96
C LYS A 800 -23.47 14.29 20.32
N LEU A 801 -23.46 15.18 19.34
CA LEU A 801 -22.28 15.49 18.54
C LEU A 801 -21.57 16.75 19.02
N LEU A 802 -20.24 16.75 18.89
CA LEU A 802 -19.43 17.95 19.01
C LEU A 802 -19.80 18.96 17.91
N ALA A 803 -20.16 20.18 18.29
CA ALA A 803 -20.68 21.22 17.40
C ALA A 803 -20.11 22.60 17.76
N VAL A 804 -19.98 23.49 16.77
CA VAL A 804 -19.67 24.90 17.02
C VAL A 804 -20.97 25.66 17.21
N ASP A 805 -21.06 26.43 18.30
CA ASP A 805 -22.30 27.13 18.63
C ASP A 805 -22.73 28.10 17.51
N SER A 806 -24.02 28.04 17.20
CA SER A 806 -24.69 28.85 16.17
C SER A 806 -24.02 28.84 14.79
N MET A 807 -23.29 27.78 14.43
CA MET A 807 -22.50 27.70 13.19
C MET A 807 -21.53 28.88 13.03
N SER A 808 -21.04 29.44 14.14
CA SER A 808 -20.19 30.62 14.07
C SER A 808 -18.90 30.32 13.29
N THR A 809 -18.40 31.32 12.57
CA THR A 809 -17.07 31.31 11.95
C THR A 809 -16.08 32.21 12.70
N ALA A 810 -16.49 32.82 13.82
CA ALA A 810 -15.65 33.70 14.62
C ALA A 810 -14.62 32.92 15.45
N ASP A 811 -13.50 33.59 15.76
CA ASP A 811 -12.55 33.09 16.76
C ASP A 811 -13.18 33.13 18.14
N SER A 812 -12.79 32.17 18.99
CA SER A 812 -13.32 32.00 20.33
C SER A 812 -14.80 31.65 20.41
N ALA A 813 -15.39 31.20 19.29
CA ALA A 813 -16.75 30.68 19.32
C ALA A 813 -16.81 29.38 20.13
N ASN A 814 -17.82 29.27 20.99
CA ASN A 814 -18.01 28.16 21.90
C ASN A 814 -18.16 26.83 21.14
N VAL A 815 -17.55 25.77 21.68
CA VAL A 815 -17.81 24.40 21.25
C VAL A 815 -18.68 23.72 22.27
N GLN A 816 -19.71 23.05 21.78
CA GLN A 816 -20.77 22.46 22.57
C GLN A 816 -21.09 21.06 22.09
N GLN A 817 -21.91 20.34 22.85
CA GLN A 817 -22.62 19.18 22.29
C GLN A 817 -24.01 19.60 21.79
N TYR A 818 -24.47 18.96 20.72
CA TYR A 818 -25.79 19.21 20.14
C TYR A 818 -26.34 17.95 19.46
N ARG A 819 -27.66 17.77 19.44
CA ARG A 819 -28.32 16.69 18.67
C ARG A 819 -27.87 16.72 17.20
N ASP A 820 -27.74 15.55 16.57
CA ASP A 820 -27.39 15.47 15.15
C ASP A 820 -28.48 16.14 14.29
N ASN A 821 -28.09 17.20 13.59
CA ASN A 821 -28.92 17.91 12.62
C ASN A 821 -28.24 17.94 11.23
N ASN A 822 -27.16 17.18 11.09
CA ASN A 822 -26.35 17.05 9.89
C ASN A 822 -25.73 18.35 9.35
N SER A 823 -25.63 19.39 10.18
CA SER A 823 -25.02 20.66 9.77
C SER A 823 -23.49 20.56 9.70
N ASN A 824 -22.88 21.44 8.90
CA ASN A 824 -21.43 21.38 8.64
C ASN A 824 -20.58 21.73 9.88
N ASP A 825 -21.13 22.43 10.88
CA ASP A 825 -20.44 22.73 12.14
C ASP A 825 -20.32 21.50 13.07
N GLN A 826 -21.06 20.42 12.80
CA GLN A 826 -20.94 19.13 13.51
C GLN A 826 -19.92 18.19 12.87
N GLN A 827 -19.28 18.62 11.79
CA GLN A 827 -18.37 17.81 11.01
C GLN A 827 -16.94 18.34 11.14
N TRP A 828 -16.01 17.44 11.39
CA TRP A 828 -14.64 17.73 11.76
C TRP A 828 -13.66 16.95 10.88
N GLN A 829 -12.47 17.50 10.64
CA GLN A 829 -11.37 16.79 9.98
C GLN A 829 -10.22 16.62 10.95
N LEU A 830 -9.75 15.37 11.11
CA LEU A 830 -8.55 15.06 11.86
C LEU A 830 -7.35 15.16 10.91
N ARG A 831 -6.50 16.18 11.10
CA ARG A 831 -5.27 16.34 10.31
C ARG A 831 -4.05 16.12 11.20
N PRO A 832 -3.12 15.22 10.87
CA PRO A 832 -1.94 15.00 11.68
C PRO A 832 -1.16 16.31 11.93
N SER A 833 -0.85 16.60 13.20
CA SER A 833 -0.25 17.86 13.66
C SER A 833 1.25 18.00 13.33
N VAL A 834 1.78 16.96 12.71
CA VAL A 834 3.16 16.73 12.28
C VAL A 834 3.46 17.37 10.91
N GLY A 835 2.44 17.90 10.21
CA GLY A 835 2.61 18.63 8.95
C GLY A 835 1.99 20.03 8.98
N ARG A 836 2.70 20.99 8.37
CA ARG A 836 2.13 22.07 7.58
C ARG A 836 3.02 22.29 6.37
#